data_AF-A0A0B8N342-F1
#
_entry.id   AF-A0A0B8N342-F1
#
_cell.length_a   1.000
_cell.length_b   1.000
_cell.length_c   1.000
_cell.angle_alpha   90.00
_cell.angle_beta   90.00
_cell.angle_gamma   90.00
#
_symmetry.space_group_name_H-M   'P 1'
#
loop_
_entity.id
_entity.type
_entity.pdbx_description
1 polymer ?
#
loop_
_entity_poly.entity_id
_entity_poly.type
_entity_poly.pdbx_seq_one_letter_code
_entity_poly.pdbx_strand_id
1 'polypeptide(L)'
;MAFFFWKNFKDYLKAAGSDDLSAPGPKELKEPRPPATATVGLAREIEFYKGLYFKLQNLEEHPDVIPVARQVFLVLLSQALEDYAKAPETNILSVQHFDSEALSRFLRNDQDGVTNQYHQYISRRRSGGPRELLLNRQAAEDWLREIAPLKLVDGAWLGHLNKVTMPFSLRHIVKQTWQVFTDEVGNGNPDQHHVKIFEDLLRVIEPDLPSATKKAILHPRYRLGSLKYWRAAVAQLLVSLFPHEFLPEILGFNMHFEALQLETLQAAKELQEVGFDSYYFLLHVSIDNSHSGHAAMATASVEEYIQHIAESEGDEAADAVWKRVRAGYIFSEWQFRKGNQATNILARLDDDSHGRLEFRQSKVLAIFASKIQAAHRLHCGSRVKIGERLLTDWLDPEAFSTEEWRQKFIKSLSASKPWIYPGDSQRSKLVQALQWGGKMYGSFTASELETIVLWIDSMDSKHSPSYYSFIGQSPMGLTLDYSDHDALAASSRAIEPATLASLDRTAQLDIAHLLPIWFTQCCLLESFLYAPQRSGDKIGCAVVGFLRAQSGFETDDTPYSAENGGIIEFGLEMIRQASLPVPENLEDVLSVWPSDFATTMLKLASSPIRNFDVLLGMSLAFLELQEMISESSNPGLLCPKSSERLAILVRKQYQCLQICLGEIPAGDARRRDIDRGFSMAKTEIHKCFGLA
;
A
#
# COMPACT_ATOMS: atom_id res chain seq x y z
N MET A 1 -6.59 -12.85 30.46
CA MET A 1 -5.92 -13.76 31.43
C MET A 1 -4.40 -13.90 31.22
N ALA A 2 -3.79 -13.33 30.16
CA ALA A 2 -2.33 -13.37 29.95
C ALA A 2 -1.53 -12.36 30.81
N PHE A 3 -2.18 -11.35 31.38
CA PHE A 3 -1.53 -10.25 32.13
C PHE A 3 -1.00 -10.64 33.52
N PHE A 4 -1.43 -11.76 34.11
CA PHE A 4 -1.19 -12.05 35.54
C PHE A 4 0.09 -12.83 35.86
N PHE A 5 0.88 -13.27 34.87
CA PHE A 5 2.08 -14.09 35.13
C PHE A 5 3.40 -13.33 35.27
N TRP A 6 3.44 -12.00 35.07
CA TRP A 6 4.71 -11.28 34.95
C TRP A 6 5.37 -10.93 36.30
N LYS A 7 4.60 -10.77 37.39
CA LYS A 7 5.15 -10.19 38.63
C LYS A 7 6.18 -11.09 39.35
N ASN A 8 6.33 -12.36 38.95
CA ASN A 8 7.29 -13.31 39.53
C ASN A 8 8.52 -13.61 38.64
N PHE A 9 8.68 -12.97 37.47
CA PHE A 9 9.77 -13.30 36.54
C PHE A 9 11.08 -12.54 36.82
N LYS A 10 11.00 -11.35 37.45
CA LYS A 10 12.19 -10.54 37.79
C LYS A 10 13.04 -11.15 38.92
N ASP A 11 12.45 -11.93 39.81
CA ASP A 11 13.14 -12.47 40.98
C ASP A 11 13.85 -13.82 40.72
N TYR A 12 13.59 -14.46 39.57
CA TYR A 12 14.15 -15.80 39.26
C TYR A 12 15.50 -15.75 38.52
N LEU A 13 15.91 -14.60 37.99
CA LEU A 13 17.14 -14.46 37.19
C LEU A 13 18.43 -14.26 38.00
N LYS A 14 18.41 -14.48 39.33
CA LYS A 14 19.58 -14.27 40.21
C LYS A 14 20.24 -15.52 40.78
N ALA A 15 19.86 -16.73 40.35
CA ALA A 15 20.48 -17.95 40.88
C ALA A 15 20.74 -18.99 39.79
N ALA A 16 21.97 -18.98 39.25
CA ALA A 16 22.84 -20.15 39.12
C ALA A 16 23.98 -19.86 38.14
N GLY A 17 25.19 -19.71 38.68
CA GLY A 17 26.42 -19.93 37.94
C GLY A 17 27.08 -21.21 38.43
N SER A 18 27.68 -21.98 37.51
CA SER A 18 29.03 -22.58 37.59
C SER A 18 29.20 -23.72 36.56
N ASP A 19 30.46 -23.95 36.23
CA ASP A 19 31.02 -24.64 35.07
C ASP A 19 30.91 -26.18 35.02
N ASP A 20 31.00 -26.70 33.79
CA ASP A 20 31.99 -27.68 33.28
C ASP A 20 31.47 -28.99 32.61
N LEU A 21 32.22 -29.37 31.56
CA LEU A 21 32.39 -30.69 30.90
C LEU A 21 31.54 -31.10 29.67
N SER A 22 32.15 -30.82 28.50
CA SER A 22 32.46 -31.70 27.36
C SER A 22 31.68 -33.01 27.09
N ALA A 23 30.99 -33.07 25.94
CA ALA A 23 30.69 -34.30 25.17
C ALA A 23 30.33 -33.97 23.68
N PRO A 24 30.45 -34.90 22.72
CA PRO A 24 30.77 -34.61 21.32
C PRO A 24 29.55 -34.20 20.46
N GLY A 25 29.79 -33.29 19.52
CA GLY A 25 28.77 -32.73 18.63
C GLY A 25 28.23 -33.72 17.58
N PRO A 26 26.95 -33.60 17.18
CA PRO A 26 26.39 -34.38 16.09
C PRO A 26 26.96 -33.93 14.74
N LYS A 27 27.29 -34.92 13.89
CA LYS A 27 27.84 -34.74 12.55
C LYS A 27 26.87 -33.95 11.66
N GLU A 28 27.35 -32.82 11.14
CA GLU A 28 26.71 -32.08 10.05
C GLU A 28 26.50 -32.99 8.84
N LEU A 29 25.24 -33.27 8.50
CA LEU A 29 24.87 -33.71 7.17
C LEU A 29 24.99 -32.49 6.25
N LYS A 30 26.12 -32.39 5.56
CA LYS A 30 26.32 -31.40 4.49
C LYS A 30 25.32 -31.63 3.37
N GLU A 31 24.42 -30.68 3.16
CA GLU A 31 23.64 -30.61 1.92
C GLU A 31 24.59 -30.45 0.72
N PRO A 32 24.28 -31.09 -0.43
CA PRO A 32 25.11 -31.02 -1.62
C PRO A 32 25.18 -29.58 -2.15
N ARG A 33 26.39 -29.10 -2.44
CA ARG A 33 26.60 -27.78 -3.05
C ARG A 33 25.84 -27.68 -4.38
N PRO A 34 25.02 -26.65 -4.59
CA PRO A 34 24.35 -26.44 -5.86
C PRO A 34 25.36 -26.16 -6.99
N PRO A 35 25.03 -26.52 -8.24
CA PRO A 35 25.90 -26.28 -9.40
C PRO A 35 26.18 -24.77 -9.58
N ALA A 36 27.37 -24.41 -10.08
CA ALA A 36 27.85 -23.02 -10.18
C ALA A 36 26.88 -22.08 -10.94
N THR A 37 26.11 -22.58 -11.90
CA THR A 37 25.08 -21.83 -12.63
C THR A 37 23.88 -21.47 -11.76
N ALA A 38 23.46 -22.36 -10.85
CA ALA A 38 22.40 -22.08 -9.88
C ALA A 38 22.85 -21.06 -8.83
N THR A 39 24.13 -21.06 -8.45
CA THR A 39 24.71 -20.07 -7.53
C THR A 39 24.73 -18.67 -8.14
N VAL A 40 25.05 -18.54 -9.43
CA VAL A 40 25.02 -17.27 -10.15
C VAL A 40 23.59 -16.74 -10.32
N GLY A 41 22.62 -17.62 -10.60
CA GLY A 41 21.20 -17.24 -10.67
C GLY A 41 20.66 -16.69 -9.35
N LEU A 42 20.97 -17.37 -8.23
CA LEU A 42 20.58 -16.96 -6.89
C LEU A 42 21.16 -15.58 -6.50
N ALA A 43 22.45 -15.35 -6.80
CA ALA A 43 23.09 -14.07 -6.52
C ALA A 43 22.46 -12.90 -7.31
N ARG A 44 22.09 -13.14 -8.57
CA ARG A 44 21.38 -12.13 -9.39
C ARG A 44 19.99 -11.83 -8.85
N GLU A 45 19.27 -12.84 -8.37
CA GLU A 45 17.95 -12.69 -7.77
C GLU A 45 18.00 -11.88 -6.46
N ILE A 46 19.00 -12.12 -5.61
CA ILE A 46 19.23 -11.31 -4.40
C ILE A 46 19.51 -9.85 -4.77
N GLU A 47 20.39 -9.59 -5.73
CA GLU A 47 20.69 -8.21 -6.15
C GLU A 47 19.49 -7.52 -6.80
N PHE A 48 18.63 -8.26 -7.51
CA PHE A 48 17.37 -7.75 -8.02
C PHE A 48 16.45 -7.28 -6.88
N TYR A 49 16.21 -8.13 -5.87
CA TYR A 49 15.37 -7.75 -4.73
C TYR A 49 15.96 -6.62 -3.91
N LYS A 50 17.28 -6.57 -3.72
CA LYS A 50 17.97 -5.44 -3.06
C LYS A 50 17.75 -4.12 -3.80
N GLY A 51 17.89 -4.14 -5.13
CA GLY A 51 17.61 -2.97 -5.97
C GLY A 51 16.15 -2.53 -5.87
N LEU A 52 15.22 -3.48 -5.93
CA LEU A 52 13.78 -3.21 -5.83
C LEU A 52 13.38 -2.69 -4.45
N TYR A 53 13.90 -3.28 -3.37
CA TYR A 53 13.71 -2.83 -1.99
C TYR A 53 14.07 -1.35 -1.79
N PHE A 54 15.23 -0.92 -2.31
CA PHE A 54 15.66 0.47 -2.22
C PHE A 54 14.75 1.40 -3.05
N LYS A 55 14.41 1.01 -4.28
CA LYS A 55 13.56 1.83 -5.16
C LYS A 55 12.15 2.00 -4.61
N LEU A 56 11.54 0.92 -4.09
CA LEU A 56 10.18 0.95 -3.54
C LEU A 56 10.07 1.82 -2.28
N GLN A 57 11.13 1.96 -1.49
CA GLN A 57 11.14 2.91 -0.37
C GLN A 57 11.39 4.37 -0.80
N ASN A 58 11.74 4.61 -2.07
CA ASN A 58 12.09 5.91 -2.63
C ASN A 58 11.35 6.17 -3.96
N LEU A 59 10.03 5.97 -3.98
CA LEU A 59 9.20 6.05 -5.20
C LEU A 59 9.31 7.40 -5.92
N GLU A 60 9.40 8.52 -5.19
CA GLU A 60 9.56 9.85 -5.79
C GLU A 60 10.88 10.05 -6.56
N GLU A 61 11.91 9.27 -6.22
CA GLU A 61 13.19 9.30 -6.93
C GLU A 61 13.24 8.23 -8.05
N HIS A 62 12.33 7.26 -8.00
CA HIS A 62 12.30 6.09 -8.87
C HIS A 62 10.89 5.75 -9.39
N PRO A 63 10.16 6.70 -10.02
CA PRO A 63 8.81 6.43 -10.53
C PRO A 63 8.80 5.34 -11.62
N ASP A 64 9.94 5.10 -12.29
CA ASP A 64 10.14 4.01 -13.25
C ASP A 64 9.90 2.62 -12.66
N VAL A 65 9.98 2.47 -11.34
CA VAL A 65 9.82 1.18 -10.67
C VAL A 65 8.37 0.73 -10.62
N ILE A 66 7.39 1.64 -10.67
CA ILE A 66 5.97 1.33 -10.41
C ILE A 66 5.42 0.26 -11.39
N PRO A 67 5.60 0.37 -12.72
CA PRO A 67 5.14 -0.68 -13.63
C PRO A 67 5.82 -2.03 -13.39
N VAL A 68 7.12 -2.01 -13.07
CA VAL A 68 7.89 -3.23 -12.75
C VAL A 68 7.41 -3.84 -11.43
N ALA A 69 7.08 -3.02 -10.44
CA ALA A 69 6.57 -3.44 -9.15
C ALA A 69 5.26 -4.22 -9.30
N ARG A 70 4.32 -3.72 -10.10
CA ARG A 70 3.06 -4.42 -10.41
C ARG A 70 3.31 -5.79 -11.04
N GLN A 71 4.21 -5.86 -12.02
CA GLN A 71 4.56 -7.13 -12.68
C GLN A 71 5.20 -8.12 -11.70
N VAL A 72 6.14 -7.67 -10.87
CA VAL A 72 6.77 -8.50 -9.85
C VAL A 72 5.73 -9.04 -8.87
N PHE A 73 4.80 -8.18 -8.42
CA PHE A 73 3.73 -8.60 -7.53
C PHE A 73 2.89 -9.72 -8.16
N LEU A 74 2.41 -9.55 -9.39
CA LEU A 74 1.60 -10.54 -10.10
C LEU A 74 2.35 -11.85 -10.37
N VAL A 75 3.64 -11.79 -10.72
CA VAL A 75 4.47 -12.99 -10.92
C VAL A 75 4.63 -13.76 -9.61
N LEU A 76 4.94 -13.07 -8.51
CA LEU A 76 5.13 -13.75 -7.21
C LEU A 76 3.82 -14.28 -6.66
N LEU A 77 2.71 -13.54 -6.82
CA LEU A 77 1.36 -13.97 -6.44
C LEU A 77 0.94 -15.22 -7.24
N SER A 78 1.15 -15.21 -8.56
CA SER A 78 0.88 -16.38 -9.42
C SER A 78 1.71 -17.58 -8.99
N GLN A 79 2.99 -17.37 -8.66
CA GLN A 79 3.84 -18.47 -8.22
C GLN A 79 3.45 -19.02 -6.85
N ALA A 80 3.02 -18.16 -5.92
CA ALA A 80 2.50 -18.59 -4.63
C ALA A 80 1.28 -19.52 -4.83
N LEU A 81 0.35 -19.13 -5.70
CA LEU A 81 -0.83 -19.93 -6.04
C LEU A 81 -0.47 -21.25 -6.74
N GLU A 82 0.46 -21.25 -7.70
CA GLU A 82 0.95 -22.45 -8.39
C GLU A 82 1.58 -23.47 -7.44
N ASP A 83 2.32 -22.99 -6.43
CA ASP A 83 2.95 -23.85 -5.42
C ASP A 83 1.90 -24.38 -4.44
N TYR A 84 0.91 -23.56 -4.05
CA TYR A 84 -0.18 -23.96 -3.15
C TYR A 84 -1.17 -24.94 -3.77
N ALA A 85 -1.43 -24.82 -5.08
CA ALA A 85 -2.27 -25.78 -5.80
C ALA A 85 -1.71 -27.21 -5.78
N LYS A 86 -0.41 -27.38 -5.47
CA LYS A 86 0.26 -28.68 -5.31
C LYS A 86 0.34 -29.16 -3.86
N ALA A 87 0.02 -28.28 -2.90
CA ALA A 87 0.13 -28.57 -1.48
C ALA A 87 -1.12 -29.31 -0.96
N PRO A 88 -1.03 -30.05 0.17
CA PRO A 88 -2.17 -30.74 0.76
C PRO A 88 -3.31 -29.79 1.16
N GLU A 89 -4.53 -30.31 1.25
CA GLU A 89 -5.79 -29.57 1.51
C GLU A 89 -5.91 -28.89 2.90
N THR A 90 -4.84 -28.80 3.69
CA THR A 90 -4.89 -28.22 5.05
C THR A 90 -4.62 -26.71 5.08
N ASN A 91 -4.75 -26.02 3.94
CA ASN A 91 -4.49 -24.58 3.82
C ASN A 91 -5.80 -23.78 3.66
N ILE A 92 -5.72 -22.46 3.52
CA ILE A 92 -6.89 -21.57 3.42
C ILE A 92 -7.84 -21.93 2.26
N LEU A 93 -7.35 -22.64 1.23
CA LEU A 93 -8.18 -23.12 0.11
C LEU A 93 -9.24 -24.16 0.54
N SER A 94 -9.09 -24.77 1.73
CA SER A 94 -10.13 -25.62 2.33
C SER A 94 -11.43 -24.85 2.64
N VAL A 95 -11.34 -23.54 2.87
CA VAL A 95 -12.49 -22.64 3.01
C VAL A 95 -12.89 -22.17 1.62
N GLN A 96 -13.61 -23.03 0.89
CA GLN A 96 -13.93 -22.81 -0.54
C GLN A 96 -14.81 -21.58 -0.77
N HIS A 97 -15.85 -21.45 0.05
CA HIS A 97 -16.76 -20.31 0.09
C HIS A 97 -16.58 -19.57 1.40
N PHE A 98 -16.83 -18.27 1.39
CA PHE A 98 -16.74 -17.49 2.61
C PHE A 98 -17.84 -17.93 3.59
N ASP A 99 -17.41 -18.27 4.80
CA ASP A 99 -18.25 -18.55 5.95
C ASP A 99 -17.45 -18.14 7.18
N SER A 100 -17.97 -17.17 7.96
CA SER A 100 -17.26 -16.61 9.11
C SER A 100 -16.90 -17.70 10.13
N GLU A 101 -17.77 -18.68 10.36
CA GLU A 101 -17.49 -19.77 11.29
C GLU A 101 -16.39 -20.71 10.78
N ALA A 102 -16.40 -21.06 9.49
CA ALA A 102 -15.36 -21.86 8.86
C ALA A 102 -14.01 -21.16 8.86
N LEU A 103 -13.97 -19.86 8.53
CA LEU A 103 -12.76 -19.04 8.62
C LEU A 103 -12.24 -18.99 10.05
N SER A 104 -13.10 -18.69 11.02
CA SER A 104 -12.76 -18.69 12.43
C SER A 104 -12.21 -20.03 12.92
N ARG A 105 -12.79 -21.16 12.49
CA ARG A 105 -12.29 -22.51 12.80
C ARG A 105 -10.91 -22.74 12.17
N PHE A 106 -10.72 -22.35 10.92
CA PHE A 106 -9.44 -22.47 10.23
C PHE A 106 -8.33 -21.70 10.95
N LEU A 107 -8.55 -20.42 11.28
CA LEU A 107 -7.56 -19.57 11.95
C LEU A 107 -7.25 -20.07 13.37
N ARG A 108 -8.27 -20.53 14.12
CA ARG A 108 -8.05 -21.14 15.44
C ARG A 108 -7.20 -22.42 15.36
N ASN A 109 -7.45 -23.29 14.37
CA ASN A 109 -6.68 -24.51 14.20
C ASN A 109 -5.20 -24.21 13.88
N ASP A 110 -4.93 -23.19 13.07
CA ASP A 110 -3.56 -22.75 12.77
C ASP A 110 -2.86 -22.22 14.03
N GLN A 111 -3.52 -21.33 14.77
CA GLN A 111 -3.02 -20.83 16.05
C GLN A 111 -2.79 -21.95 17.08
N ASP A 112 -3.71 -22.90 17.20
CA ASP A 112 -3.54 -24.08 18.06
C ASP A 112 -2.33 -24.91 17.62
N GLY A 113 -2.10 -25.04 16.31
CA GLY A 113 -0.91 -25.66 15.75
C GLY A 113 0.38 -24.99 16.23
N VAL A 114 0.48 -23.67 16.08
CA VAL A 114 1.65 -22.88 16.51
C VAL A 114 1.85 -22.95 18.03
N THR A 115 0.80 -22.75 18.81
CA THR A 115 0.89 -22.77 20.28
C THR A 115 1.22 -24.16 20.82
N ASN A 116 0.75 -25.24 20.19
CA ASN A 116 1.17 -26.61 20.51
C ASN A 116 2.65 -26.85 20.20
N GLN A 117 3.15 -26.36 19.06
CA GLN A 117 4.59 -26.43 18.74
C GLN A 117 5.43 -25.67 19.77
N TYR A 118 4.98 -24.46 20.17
CA TYR A 118 5.65 -23.68 21.20
C TYR A 118 5.61 -24.38 22.56
N HIS A 119 4.49 -25.00 22.93
CA HIS A 119 4.38 -25.79 24.16
C HIS A 119 5.37 -26.97 24.17
N GLN A 120 5.49 -27.69 23.05
CA GLN A 120 6.48 -28.76 22.89
C GLN A 120 7.92 -28.24 23.00
N TYR A 121 8.22 -27.10 22.36
CA TYR A 121 9.50 -26.41 22.48
C TYR A 121 9.81 -26.06 23.94
N ILE A 122 8.88 -25.45 24.67
CA ILE A 122 9.06 -25.12 26.09
C ILE A 122 9.24 -26.37 26.95
N SER A 123 8.54 -27.46 26.64
CA SER A 123 8.74 -28.75 27.32
C SER A 123 10.19 -29.25 27.16
N ARG A 124 10.71 -29.28 25.93
CA ARG A 124 12.12 -29.64 25.65
C ARG A 124 13.10 -28.73 26.40
N ARG A 125 12.84 -27.42 26.43
CA ARG A 125 13.63 -26.42 27.17
C ARG A 125 13.64 -26.67 28.67
N ARG A 126 12.49 -27.01 29.27
CA ARG A 126 12.39 -27.31 30.71
C ARG A 126 13.11 -28.60 31.10
N SER A 127 13.22 -29.55 30.17
CA SER A 127 14.00 -30.79 30.34
C SER A 127 15.51 -30.61 30.12
N GLY A 128 16.01 -29.37 30.00
CA GLY A 128 17.44 -29.09 29.79
C GLY A 128 17.89 -29.08 28.33
N GLY A 129 16.94 -29.07 27.36
CA GLY A 129 17.26 -28.96 25.94
C GLY A 129 17.90 -27.60 25.58
N PRO A 130 18.75 -27.56 24.53
CA PRO A 130 19.47 -26.35 24.11
C PRO A 130 18.55 -25.34 23.44
N ARG A 131 19.09 -24.17 23.05
CA ARG A 131 18.36 -23.18 22.24
C ARG A 131 18.11 -23.78 20.87
N GLU A 132 16.98 -23.48 20.25
CA GLU A 132 16.63 -24.04 18.95
C GLU A 132 16.79 -23.02 17.82
N LEU A 133 16.59 -21.73 18.09
CA LEU A 133 16.72 -20.66 17.10
C LEU A 133 18.08 -19.95 17.22
N LEU A 134 18.46 -19.53 18.43
CA LEU A 134 19.60 -18.66 18.70
C LEU A 134 20.63 -19.37 19.57
N LEU A 135 21.43 -20.25 18.96
CA LEU A 135 22.36 -21.14 19.68
C LEU A 135 23.32 -20.40 20.62
N ASN A 136 23.87 -19.28 20.16
CA ASN A 136 24.83 -18.44 20.88
C ASN A 136 24.73 -16.99 20.39
N ARG A 137 25.53 -16.09 20.99
CA ARG A 137 25.47 -14.66 20.68
C ARG A 137 25.78 -14.38 19.20
N GLN A 138 26.80 -15.03 18.63
CA GLN A 138 27.16 -14.84 17.22
C GLN A 138 26.02 -15.30 16.28
N ALA A 139 25.41 -16.45 16.56
CA ALA A 139 24.27 -16.94 15.81
C ALA A 139 23.08 -15.97 15.88
N ALA A 140 22.88 -15.31 17.02
CA ALA A 140 21.86 -14.27 17.15
C ALA A 140 22.20 -13.02 16.35
N GLU A 141 23.46 -12.58 16.35
CA GLU A 141 23.89 -11.46 15.51
C GLU A 141 23.70 -11.74 14.02
N ASP A 142 24.07 -12.94 13.58
CA ASP A 142 23.93 -13.35 12.18
C ASP A 142 22.44 -13.45 11.80
N TRP A 143 21.60 -14.04 12.66
CA TRP A 143 20.16 -14.11 12.43
C TRP A 143 19.49 -12.74 12.41
N LEU A 144 19.87 -11.82 13.30
CA LEU A 144 19.37 -10.43 13.29
C LEU A 144 19.74 -9.70 12.00
N ARG A 145 20.96 -9.88 11.47
CA ARG A 145 21.34 -9.35 10.15
C ARG A 145 20.55 -10.00 9.02
N GLU A 146 20.29 -11.31 9.09
CA GLU A 146 19.51 -12.01 8.07
C GLU A 146 18.05 -11.55 8.01
N ILE A 147 17.36 -11.40 9.15
CA ILE A 147 15.95 -10.99 9.18
C ILE A 147 15.76 -9.49 8.93
N ALA A 148 16.83 -8.69 9.04
CA ALA A 148 16.77 -7.24 9.04
C ALA A 148 15.97 -6.61 7.90
N PRO A 149 16.14 -6.99 6.60
CA PRO A 149 15.39 -6.35 5.53
C PRO A 149 13.88 -6.41 5.72
N LEU A 150 13.37 -7.52 6.25
CA LEU A 150 11.94 -7.72 6.51
C LEU A 150 11.45 -6.85 7.66
N LYS A 151 12.21 -6.77 8.75
CA LYS A 151 11.81 -6.00 9.93
C LYS A 151 12.00 -4.49 9.75
N LEU A 152 12.85 -4.09 8.80
CA LEU A 152 13.08 -2.69 8.46
C LEU A 152 11.96 -2.07 7.62
N VAL A 153 10.94 -2.85 7.23
CA VAL A 153 9.77 -2.38 6.47
C VAL A 153 8.46 -2.78 7.15
N ASP A 154 8.50 -3.02 8.46
CA ASP A 154 7.32 -3.40 9.23
C ASP A 154 6.19 -2.35 9.12
N GLY A 155 4.97 -2.80 8.88
CA GLY A 155 3.80 -2.00 8.51
C GLY A 155 3.65 -1.70 7.01
N ALA A 156 4.66 -1.90 6.16
CA ALA A 156 4.62 -1.44 4.75
C ALA A 156 3.49 -2.08 3.91
N TRP A 157 3.03 -3.28 4.27
CA TRP A 157 1.93 -3.96 3.58
C TRP A 157 0.58 -3.24 3.72
N LEU A 158 0.49 -2.18 4.53
CA LEU A 158 -0.68 -1.32 4.67
C LEU A 158 -0.37 0.16 4.37
N GLY A 159 0.89 0.52 4.09
CA GLY A 159 1.36 1.91 4.03
C GLY A 159 0.72 2.78 2.94
N HIS A 160 0.06 2.18 1.95
CA HIS A 160 -0.67 2.87 0.90
C HIS A 160 -2.20 2.80 1.06
N LEU A 161 -2.72 2.19 2.13
CA LEU A 161 -4.15 2.20 2.46
C LEU A 161 -4.56 3.54 3.12
N ASN A 162 -5.87 3.72 3.28
CA ASN A 162 -6.50 4.87 3.95
C ASN A 162 -6.38 6.21 3.22
N LYS A 163 -6.04 6.20 1.93
CA LYS A 163 -6.04 7.40 1.09
C LYS A 163 -7.44 7.99 0.92
N VAL A 164 -7.53 9.30 0.76
CA VAL A 164 -8.80 9.98 0.46
C VAL A 164 -9.43 9.54 -0.87
N THR A 165 -8.65 8.98 -1.79
CA THR A 165 -9.12 8.50 -3.09
C THR A 165 -9.91 7.18 -2.99
N MET A 166 -9.87 6.48 -1.86
CA MET A 166 -10.67 5.28 -1.64
C MET A 166 -12.16 5.63 -1.49
N PRO A 167 -13.11 4.75 -1.89
CA PRO A 167 -14.53 4.95 -1.65
C PRO A 167 -14.85 5.27 -0.20
N PHE A 168 -15.70 6.28 0.02
CA PHE A 168 -16.09 6.72 1.35
C PHE A 168 -16.88 5.65 2.11
N SER A 169 -17.62 4.79 1.41
CA SER A 169 -18.31 3.64 2.01
C SER A 169 -17.35 2.65 2.68
N LEU A 170 -16.13 2.49 2.15
CA LEU A 170 -15.13 1.55 2.66
C LEU A 170 -14.31 2.09 3.84
N ARG A 171 -14.49 3.36 4.22
CA ARG A 171 -13.67 4.03 5.25
C ARG A 171 -13.72 3.32 6.59
N HIS A 172 -14.88 2.81 7.01
CA HIS A 172 -15.02 2.11 8.29
C HIS A 172 -14.21 0.80 8.34
N ILE A 173 -14.21 0.07 7.22
CA ILE A 173 -13.43 -1.18 7.03
C ILE A 173 -11.93 -0.86 7.01
N VAL A 174 -11.53 0.10 6.16
CA VAL A 174 -10.12 0.49 6.00
C VAL A 174 -9.56 1.09 7.29
N LYS A 175 -10.39 1.73 8.13
CA LYS A 175 -9.97 2.30 9.42
C LYS A 175 -9.48 1.27 10.41
N GLN A 176 -10.04 0.05 10.43
CA GLN A 176 -9.53 -1.04 11.27
C GLN A 176 -8.13 -1.46 10.83
N THR A 177 -7.94 -1.65 9.52
CA THR A 177 -6.62 -1.96 8.97
C THR A 177 -5.63 -0.80 9.17
N TRP A 178 -6.11 0.45 9.10
CA TRP A 178 -5.29 1.62 9.39
C TRP A 178 -4.85 1.69 10.85
N GLN A 179 -5.69 1.26 11.80
CA GLN A 179 -5.28 1.18 13.20
C GLN A 179 -4.11 0.21 13.38
N VAL A 180 -4.15 -0.97 12.74
CA VAL A 180 -3.01 -1.91 12.70
C VAL A 180 -1.77 -1.19 12.16
N PHE A 181 -1.86 -0.55 10.99
CA PHE A 181 -0.73 0.20 10.42
C PHE A 181 -0.17 1.26 11.39
N THR A 182 -1.04 2.05 12.03
CA THR A 182 -0.58 3.10 12.93
C THR A 182 0.06 2.55 14.20
N ASP A 183 -0.36 1.38 14.69
CA ASP A 183 0.32 0.68 15.79
C ASP A 183 1.74 0.30 15.37
N GLU A 184 1.93 -0.25 14.16
CA GLU A 184 3.25 -0.62 13.60
C GLU A 184 4.22 0.58 13.54
N VAL A 185 3.71 1.75 13.18
CA VAL A 185 4.49 3.01 13.16
C VAL A 185 4.44 3.78 14.48
N GLY A 186 4.02 3.11 15.57
CA GLY A 186 4.14 3.59 16.95
C GLY A 186 3.11 4.62 17.39
N ASN A 187 1.98 4.76 16.70
CA ASN A 187 0.88 5.70 17.01
C ASN A 187 1.32 7.17 17.17
N GLY A 188 2.44 7.56 16.56
CA GLY A 188 3.03 8.88 16.73
C GLY A 188 3.90 9.03 17.98
N ASN A 189 4.24 7.92 18.63
CA ASN A 189 5.26 7.82 19.67
C ASN A 189 6.51 7.10 19.13
N PRO A 190 7.68 7.76 19.07
CA PRO A 190 8.90 7.15 18.56
C PRO A 190 9.38 5.95 19.38
N ASP A 191 9.05 5.88 20.68
CA ASP A 191 9.46 4.76 21.55
C ASP A 191 8.61 3.50 21.32
N GLN A 192 7.51 3.63 20.58
CA GLN A 192 6.62 2.54 20.18
C GLN A 192 6.78 2.18 18.71
N HIS A 193 7.62 2.87 17.95
CA HIS A 193 7.75 2.65 16.51
C HIS A 193 8.53 1.36 16.22
N HIS A 194 7.87 0.35 15.64
CA HIS A 194 8.43 -1.01 15.52
C HIS A 194 9.76 -1.04 14.78
N VAL A 195 9.83 -0.37 13.64
CA VAL A 195 11.08 -0.30 12.86
C VAL A 195 12.21 0.35 13.65
N LYS A 196 11.93 1.40 14.44
CA LYS A 196 12.95 2.07 15.26
C LYS A 196 13.43 1.17 16.41
N ILE A 197 12.51 0.48 17.09
CA ILE A 197 12.86 -0.49 18.14
C ILE A 197 13.80 -1.56 17.56
N PHE A 198 13.50 -2.07 16.37
CA PHE A 198 14.35 -3.06 15.71
C PHE A 198 15.68 -2.46 15.21
N GLU A 199 15.70 -1.24 14.69
CA GLU A 199 16.93 -0.54 14.32
C GLU A 199 17.85 -0.31 15.52
N ASP A 200 17.30 0.08 16.67
CA ASP A 200 18.07 0.27 17.90
C ASP A 200 18.71 -1.05 18.36
N LEU A 201 17.98 -2.17 18.23
CA LEU A 201 18.54 -3.51 18.44
C LEU A 201 19.69 -3.81 17.45
N LEU A 202 19.52 -3.52 16.16
CA LEU A 202 20.57 -3.73 15.16
C LEU A 202 21.81 -2.85 15.41
N ARG A 203 21.65 -1.63 15.90
CA ARG A 203 22.77 -0.70 16.20
C ARG A 203 23.67 -1.19 17.31
N VAL A 204 23.21 -2.11 18.17
CA VAL A 204 24.07 -2.82 19.14
C VAL A 204 25.14 -3.64 18.41
N ILE A 205 24.82 -4.15 17.22
CA ILE A 205 25.68 -5.02 16.41
C ILE A 205 26.42 -4.21 15.34
N GLU A 206 25.73 -3.25 14.71
CA GLU A 206 26.24 -2.39 13.64
C GLU A 206 25.95 -0.91 13.97
N PRO A 207 26.78 -0.23 14.78
CA PRO A 207 26.53 1.15 15.20
C PRO A 207 26.34 2.15 14.05
N ASP A 208 27.05 1.93 12.95
CA ASP A 208 27.01 2.75 11.73
C ASP A 208 26.04 2.21 10.66
N LEU A 209 24.99 1.49 11.08
CA LEU A 209 23.94 1.05 10.17
C LEU A 209 23.21 2.27 9.59
N PRO A 210 23.11 2.39 8.26
CA PRO A 210 22.42 3.50 7.60
C PRO A 210 20.91 3.25 7.69
N SER A 211 20.11 4.29 7.47
CA SER A 211 18.65 4.11 7.36
C SER A 211 18.29 3.19 6.20
N ALA A 212 17.25 2.38 6.36
CA ALA A 212 16.70 1.49 5.33
C ALA A 212 16.34 2.21 4.02
N THR A 213 16.03 3.51 4.09
CA THR A 213 15.71 4.35 2.93
C THR A 213 16.96 4.83 2.17
N LYS A 214 18.17 4.66 2.70
CA LYS A 214 19.43 5.09 2.06
C LYS A 214 20.09 3.94 1.32
N LYS A 215 20.56 4.19 0.09
CA LYS A 215 21.23 3.20 -0.76
C LYS A 215 22.41 2.48 -0.08
N ALA A 216 23.07 3.15 0.88
CA ALA A 216 24.16 2.59 1.68
C ALA A 216 23.77 1.29 2.41
N ILE A 217 22.50 1.08 2.78
CA ILE A 217 22.02 -0.15 3.45
C ILE A 217 22.30 -1.42 2.64
N LEU A 218 22.37 -1.30 1.31
CA LEU A 218 22.61 -2.42 0.40
C LEU A 218 24.08 -2.86 0.36
N HIS A 219 24.99 -2.11 1.01
CA HIS A 219 26.42 -2.39 0.93
C HIS A 219 26.73 -3.77 1.57
N PRO A 220 27.47 -4.67 0.88
CA PRO A 220 27.71 -6.03 1.37
C PRO A 220 28.39 -6.14 2.75
N ARG A 221 29.06 -5.07 3.22
CA ARG A 221 29.69 -5.04 4.56
C ARG A 221 28.73 -5.37 5.70
N TYR A 222 27.46 -4.96 5.56
CA TYR A 222 26.46 -5.12 6.61
C TYR A 222 25.90 -6.55 6.67
N ARG A 223 26.16 -7.38 5.63
CA ARG A 223 25.73 -8.79 5.54
C ARG A 223 24.23 -8.97 5.80
N LEU A 224 23.41 -8.02 5.36
CA LEU A 224 21.98 -8.04 5.59
C LEU A 224 21.27 -8.96 4.62
N GLY A 225 20.32 -9.71 5.15
CA GLY A 225 19.35 -10.44 4.35
C GLY A 225 19.85 -11.70 3.67
N SER A 226 19.02 -12.72 3.70
CA SER A 226 19.07 -13.84 2.76
C SER A 226 18.05 -13.61 1.63
N LEU A 227 18.01 -14.50 0.63
CA LEU A 227 16.98 -14.43 -0.41
C LEU A 227 15.57 -14.41 0.20
N LYS A 228 15.32 -15.27 1.21
CA LYS A 228 14.04 -15.34 1.95
C LYS A 228 13.59 -13.95 2.39
N TYR A 229 14.45 -13.23 3.10
CA TYR A 229 14.10 -11.97 3.76
C TYR A 229 14.11 -10.76 2.81
N TRP A 230 15.00 -10.73 1.80
CA TRP A 230 14.93 -9.69 0.76
C TRP A 230 13.63 -9.79 -0.06
N ARG A 231 13.24 -11.02 -0.45
CA ARG A 231 11.99 -11.27 -1.16
C ARG A 231 10.78 -10.94 -0.31
N ALA A 232 10.76 -11.35 0.96
CA ALA A 232 9.65 -11.06 1.88
C ALA A 232 9.49 -9.55 2.14
N ALA A 233 10.60 -8.82 2.31
CA ALA A 233 10.57 -7.37 2.47
C ALA A 233 10.01 -6.67 1.23
N VAL A 234 10.42 -7.10 0.04
CA VAL A 234 9.85 -6.60 -1.23
C VAL A 234 8.36 -6.96 -1.33
N ALA A 235 7.94 -8.17 -0.93
CA ALA A 235 6.53 -8.55 -0.96
C ALA A 235 5.64 -7.62 -0.12
N GLN A 236 6.10 -7.22 1.09
CA GLN A 236 5.38 -6.23 1.90
C GLN A 236 5.31 -4.85 1.26
N LEU A 237 6.41 -4.39 0.64
CA LEU A 237 6.44 -3.11 -0.09
C LEU A 237 5.58 -3.10 -1.36
N LEU A 238 5.27 -4.28 -1.92
CA LEU A 238 4.52 -4.42 -3.16
C LEU A 238 3.01 -4.49 -2.95
N VAL A 239 2.55 -5.26 -1.96
CA VAL A 239 1.14 -5.68 -1.85
C VAL A 239 0.17 -4.49 -1.73
N SER A 240 0.57 -3.43 -1.01
CA SER A 240 -0.27 -2.24 -0.84
C SER A 240 -0.15 -1.21 -1.95
N LEU A 241 0.82 -1.34 -2.86
CA LEU A 241 1.19 -0.26 -3.79
C LEU A 241 0.04 0.15 -4.74
N PHE A 242 -0.90 -0.76 -5.02
CA PHE A 242 -2.08 -0.50 -5.86
C PHE A 242 -3.37 -0.87 -5.09
N PRO A 243 -3.77 -0.08 -4.09
CA PRO A 243 -4.86 -0.45 -3.18
C PRO A 243 -6.23 -0.46 -3.88
N HIS A 244 -6.42 0.40 -4.89
CA HIS A 244 -7.63 0.43 -5.73
C HIS A 244 -7.82 -0.84 -6.55
N GLU A 245 -6.71 -1.45 -6.96
CA GLU A 245 -6.75 -2.70 -7.71
C GLU A 245 -6.81 -3.89 -6.75
N PHE A 246 -5.95 -3.95 -5.71
CA PHE A 246 -5.68 -5.15 -4.90
C PHE A 246 -6.16 -5.08 -3.44
N LEU A 247 -7.18 -4.27 -3.12
CA LEU A 247 -7.73 -4.21 -1.76
C LEU A 247 -8.03 -5.59 -1.14
N PRO A 248 -8.70 -6.54 -1.84
CA PRO A 248 -8.97 -7.85 -1.25
C PRO A 248 -7.69 -8.64 -0.94
N GLU A 249 -6.68 -8.60 -1.82
CA GLU A 249 -5.39 -9.25 -1.59
C GLU A 249 -4.64 -8.62 -0.41
N ILE A 250 -4.73 -7.29 -0.24
CA ILE A 250 -4.12 -6.60 0.91
C ILE A 250 -4.77 -7.07 2.22
N LEU A 251 -6.10 -7.14 2.28
CA LEU A 251 -6.83 -7.63 3.46
C LEU A 251 -6.46 -9.09 3.78
N GLY A 252 -6.38 -9.94 2.76
CA GLY A 252 -5.95 -11.33 2.92
C GLY A 252 -4.49 -11.46 3.38
N PHE A 253 -3.60 -10.65 2.83
CA PHE A 253 -2.18 -10.62 3.23
C PHE A 253 -2.06 -10.20 4.69
N ASN A 254 -2.77 -9.14 5.10
CA ASN A 254 -2.84 -8.65 6.47
C ASN A 254 -3.32 -9.74 7.43
N MET A 255 -4.43 -10.41 7.09
CA MET A 255 -5.01 -11.47 7.92
C MET A 255 -4.03 -12.61 8.23
N HIS A 256 -3.20 -13.03 7.26
CA HIS A 256 -2.14 -14.00 7.55
C HIS A 256 -0.94 -13.37 8.27
N PHE A 257 -0.53 -12.16 7.89
CA PHE A 257 0.69 -11.55 8.41
C PHE A 257 0.62 -11.32 9.93
N GLU A 258 -0.55 -10.93 10.43
CA GLU A 258 -0.83 -10.76 11.85
C GLU A 258 -0.95 -12.09 12.62
N ALA A 259 -0.85 -13.24 11.96
CA ALA A 259 -0.92 -14.53 12.65
C ALA A 259 0.37 -14.80 13.43
N LEU A 260 0.21 -15.25 14.68
CA LEU A 260 1.33 -15.58 15.57
C LEU A 260 2.21 -16.68 14.98
N GLN A 261 3.53 -16.46 14.95
CA GLN A 261 4.51 -17.43 14.44
C GLN A 261 5.38 -18.03 15.54
N LEU A 262 5.78 -19.30 15.37
CA LEU A 262 6.67 -19.99 16.30
C LEU A 262 8.04 -19.28 16.41
N GLU A 263 8.60 -18.84 15.28
CA GLU A 263 9.90 -18.14 15.24
C GLU A 263 9.86 -16.87 16.12
N THR A 264 8.75 -16.11 16.11
CA THR A 264 8.56 -14.92 16.96
C THR A 264 8.57 -15.28 18.45
N LEU A 265 7.86 -16.33 18.85
CA LEU A 265 7.82 -16.81 20.23
C LEU A 265 9.19 -17.30 20.72
N GLN A 266 9.92 -18.01 19.85
CA GLN A 266 11.29 -18.46 20.14
C GLN A 266 12.25 -17.28 20.27
N ALA A 267 12.22 -16.33 19.33
CA ALA A 267 13.06 -15.13 19.36
C ALA A 267 12.80 -14.28 20.62
N ALA A 268 11.53 -14.06 20.98
CA ALA A 268 11.13 -13.33 22.18
C ALA A 268 11.74 -13.94 23.46
N LYS A 269 11.87 -15.27 23.51
CA LYS A 269 12.48 -16.01 24.62
C LYS A 269 14.01 -16.05 24.56
N GLU A 270 14.60 -16.40 23.41
CA GLU A 270 16.01 -16.78 23.32
C GLU A 270 16.96 -15.57 23.21
N LEU A 271 16.52 -14.42 22.67
CA LEU A 271 17.37 -13.23 22.54
C LEU A 271 17.90 -12.73 23.89
N GLN A 272 17.06 -12.71 24.93
CA GLN A 272 17.48 -12.27 26.26
C GLN A 272 18.54 -13.20 26.87
N GLU A 273 18.40 -14.51 26.64
CA GLU A 273 19.35 -15.53 27.12
C GLU A 273 20.74 -15.41 26.46
N VAL A 274 20.81 -14.65 25.36
CA VAL A 274 21.97 -14.49 24.50
C VAL A 274 22.53 -13.05 24.55
N GLY A 275 21.93 -12.21 25.41
CA GLY A 275 22.39 -10.84 25.71
C GLY A 275 21.92 -9.78 24.72
N PHE A 276 20.76 -9.97 24.08
CA PHE A 276 20.10 -8.99 23.23
C PHE A 276 18.71 -8.65 23.77
N ASP A 277 18.24 -7.43 23.51
CA ASP A 277 16.86 -7.06 23.80
C ASP A 277 15.91 -7.83 22.88
N SER A 278 14.83 -8.35 23.46
CA SER A 278 13.80 -9.10 22.74
C SER A 278 12.50 -8.32 22.57
N TYR A 279 12.46 -7.05 23.00
CA TYR A 279 11.23 -6.26 23.09
C TYR A 279 10.45 -6.19 21.78
N TYR A 280 11.11 -5.99 20.63
CA TYR A 280 10.48 -6.02 19.31
C TYR A 280 9.64 -7.29 19.08
N PHE A 281 10.21 -8.47 19.34
CA PHE A 281 9.50 -9.74 19.15
C PHE A 281 8.45 -10.00 20.23
N LEU A 282 8.73 -9.58 21.47
CA LEU A 282 7.77 -9.71 22.56
C LEU A 282 6.51 -8.89 22.33
N LEU A 283 6.64 -7.70 21.74
CA LEU A 283 5.53 -6.81 21.43
C LEU A 283 4.51 -7.53 20.54
N HIS A 284 4.95 -8.12 19.43
CA HIS A 284 4.13 -8.92 18.50
C HIS A 284 3.48 -10.16 19.13
N VAL A 285 4.07 -10.75 20.19
CA VAL A 285 3.39 -11.84 20.92
C VAL A 285 2.11 -11.35 21.61
N SER A 286 2.04 -10.06 21.97
CA SER A 286 0.94 -9.49 22.74
C SER A 286 -0.07 -8.73 21.89
N ILE A 287 0.40 -7.85 20.97
CA ILE A 287 -0.49 -6.99 20.19
C ILE A 287 -1.16 -7.76 19.05
N ASP A 288 -0.54 -8.81 18.50
CA ASP A 288 -1.08 -9.63 17.41
C ASP A 288 -2.08 -10.71 17.89
N ASN A 289 -2.62 -10.59 19.11
CA ASN A 289 -3.48 -11.64 19.67
C ASN A 289 -4.83 -11.78 18.93
N SER A 290 -5.36 -13.00 18.87
CA SER A 290 -6.56 -13.34 18.09
C SER A 290 -7.90 -12.95 18.73
N HIS A 291 -7.91 -12.29 19.89
CA HIS A 291 -9.14 -11.90 20.57
C HIS A 291 -9.45 -10.40 20.40
N SER A 292 -8.48 -9.54 20.69
CA SER A 292 -8.64 -8.08 20.59
C SER A 292 -7.41 -7.39 20.01
N GLY A 293 -6.47 -8.18 19.47
CA GLY A 293 -5.26 -7.70 18.83
C GLY A 293 -5.39 -7.59 17.32
N HIS A 294 -4.27 -7.39 16.64
CA HIS A 294 -4.22 -7.16 15.20
C HIS A 294 -4.81 -8.32 14.39
N ALA A 295 -4.58 -9.58 14.79
CA ALA A 295 -5.19 -10.74 14.13
C ALA A 295 -6.73 -10.71 14.17
N ALA A 296 -7.32 -10.26 15.29
CA ALA A 296 -8.77 -10.11 15.41
C ALA A 296 -9.28 -8.98 14.49
N MET A 297 -8.59 -7.85 14.48
CA MET A 297 -8.92 -6.69 13.63
C MET A 297 -8.81 -7.02 12.15
N ALA A 298 -7.75 -7.71 11.74
CA ALA A 298 -7.53 -8.13 10.36
C ALA A 298 -8.63 -9.10 9.89
N THR A 299 -9.04 -10.03 10.75
CA THR A 299 -10.16 -10.94 10.45
C THR A 299 -11.47 -10.18 10.33
N ALA A 300 -11.78 -9.29 11.28
CA ALA A 300 -13.00 -8.46 11.24
C ALA A 300 -13.07 -7.60 9.97
N SER A 301 -11.95 -7.00 9.54
CA SER A 301 -11.91 -6.22 8.29
C SER A 301 -12.23 -7.06 7.05
N VAL A 302 -11.80 -8.32 7.00
CA VAL A 302 -12.16 -9.25 5.92
C VAL A 302 -13.64 -9.58 5.95
N GLU A 303 -14.20 -9.89 7.13
CA GLU A 303 -15.61 -10.23 7.29
C GLU A 303 -16.52 -9.05 6.93
N GLU A 304 -16.22 -7.85 7.44
CA GLU A 304 -16.96 -6.62 7.13
C GLU A 304 -16.88 -6.27 5.64
N TYR A 305 -15.72 -6.45 5.00
CA TYR A 305 -15.57 -6.18 3.57
C TYR A 305 -16.36 -7.15 2.70
N ILE A 306 -16.33 -8.45 3.00
CA ILE A 306 -17.09 -9.43 2.22
C ILE A 306 -18.59 -9.22 2.42
N GLN A 307 -19.02 -8.91 3.66
CA GLN A 307 -20.41 -8.57 3.93
C GLN A 307 -20.85 -7.32 3.18
N HIS A 308 -20.02 -6.27 3.17
CA HIS A 308 -20.31 -5.05 2.42
C HIS A 308 -20.53 -5.34 0.93
N ILE A 309 -19.63 -6.11 0.31
CA ILE A 309 -19.76 -6.50 -1.11
C ILE A 309 -20.99 -7.38 -1.35
N ALA A 310 -21.32 -8.30 -0.45
CA ALA A 310 -22.54 -9.11 -0.57
C ALA A 310 -23.80 -8.24 -0.54
N GLU A 311 -23.83 -7.20 0.31
CA GLU A 311 -24.96 -6.27 0.43
C GLU A 311 -25.06 -5.30 -0.76
N SER A 312 -23.92 -4.80 -1.28
CA SER A 312 -23.89 -3.80 -2.35
C SER A 312 -23.93 -4.39 -3.76
N GLU A 313 -23.26 -5.53 -3.98
CA GLU A 313 -23.00 -6.12 -5.31
C GLU A 313 -23.48 -7.58 -5.45
N GLY A 314 -23.85 -8.23 -4.34
CA GLY A 314 -24.44 -9.58 -4.31
C GLY A 314 -23.44 -10.72 -4.07
N ASP A 315 -23.97 -11.91 -3.81
CA ASP A 315 -23.19 -13.09 -3.35
C ASP A 315 -22.13 -13.55 -4.37
N GLU A 316 -22.38 -13.40 -5.67
CA GLU A 316 -21.40 -13.77 -6.71
C GLU A 316 -20.16 -12.87 -6.67
N ALA A 317 -20.36 -11.56 -6.43
CA ALA A 317 -19.28 -10.59 -6.26
C ALA A 317 -18.51 -10.88 -4.96
N ALA A 318 -19.21 -11.21 -3.88
CA ALA A 318 -18.61 -11.61 -2.61
C ALA A 318 -17.75 -12.89 -2.74
N ASP A 319 -18.19 -13.91 -3.48
CA ASP A 319 -17.39 -15.12 -3.74
C ASP A 319 -16.14 -14.83 -4.60
N ALA A 320 -16.26 -13.93 -5.58
CA ALA A 320 -15.12 -13.46 -6.36
C ALA A 320 -14.10 -12.71 -5.49
N VAL A 321 -14.55 -11.82 -4.61
CA VAL A 321 -13.71 -11.14 -3.61
C VAL A 321 -13.07 -12.13 -2.65
N TRP A 322 -13.78 -13.16 -2.20
CA TRP A 322 -13.24 -14.19 -1.31
C TRP A 322 -12.06 -14.97 -1.94
N LYS A 323 -12.12 -15.27 -3.25
CA LYS A 323 -10.97 -15.85 -3.97
C LYS A 323 -9.75 -14.92 -3.88
N ARG A 324 -9.94 -13.63 -4.05
CA ARG A 324 -8.87 -12.63 -4.00
C ARG A 324 -8.28 -12.47 -2.60
N VAL A 325 -9.11 -12.45 -1.55
CA VAL A 325 -8.66 -12.50 -0.15
C VAL A 325 -7.78 -13.73 0.11
N ARG A 326 -8.19 -14.91 -0.35
CA ARG A 326 -7.37 -16.13 -0.22
C ARG A 326 -6.05 -16.04 -0.97
N ALA A 327 -6.02 -15.40 -2.14
CA ALA A 327 -4.78 -15.17 -2.88
C ALA A 327 -3.79 -14.31 -2.07
N GLY A 328 -4.27 -13.24 -1.42
CA GLY A 328 -3.48 -12.43 -0.50
C GLY A 328 -2.94 -13.20 0.70
N TYR A 329 -3.80 -14.01 1.34
CA TYR A 329 -3.41 -14.86 2.48
C TYR A 329 -2.30 -15.83 2.09
N ILE A 330 -2.48 -16.54 0.97
CA ILE A 330 -1.50 -17.48 0.41
C ILE A 330 -0.19 -16.75 0.09
N PHE A 331 -0.27 -15.53 -0.46
CA PHE A 331 0.91 -14.77 -0.81
C PHE A 331 1.79 -14.45 0.40
N SER A 332 1.17 -14.07 1.51
CA SER A 332 1.85 -13.82 2.79
C SER A 332 2.47 -15.11 3.34
N GLU A 333 1.67 -16.18 3.45
CA GLU A 333 2.12 -17.47 3.99
C GLU A 333 3.25 -18.10 3.17
N TRP A 334 3.15 -18.00 1.84
CA TRP A 334 4.16 -18.50 0.91
C TRP A 334 5.52 -17.81 1.11
N GLN A 335 5.57 -16.53 1.54
CA GLN A 335 6.86 -15.87 1.81
C GLN A 335 7.68 -16.65 2.85
N PHE A 336 7.02 -17.07 3.92
CA PHE A 336 7.63 -17.79 5.04
C PHE A 336 7.98 -19.23 4.66
N ARG A 337 7.07 -19.96 4.00
CA ARG A 337 7.24 -21.38 3.63
C ARG A 337 8.30 -21.60 2.55
N LYS A 338 8.41 -20.68 1.56
CA LYS A 338 9.33 -20.84 0.43
C LYS A 338 10.81 -20.78 0.84
N GLY A 339 11.11 -20.16 1.97
CA GLY A 339 12.47 -20.05 2.48
C GLY A 339 13.44 -19.41 1.48
N ASN A 340 14.64 -19.97 1.35
CA ASN A 340 15.70 -19.52 0.43
C ASN A 340 15.61 -20.14 -0.98
N GLN A 341 14.47 -20.74 -1.35
CA GLN A 341 14.30 -21.27 -2.71
C GLN A 341 14.16 -20.13 -3.72
N ALA A 342 14.90 -20.23 -4.82
CA ALA A 342 14.84 -19.27 -5.92
C ALA A 342 13.47 -19.28 -6.60
N THR A 343 12.99 -18.10 -6.99
CA THR A 343 11.76 -17.93 -7.77
C THR A 343 12.04 -17.86 -9.26
N ASN A 344 13.30 -17.65 -9.65
CA ASN A 344 13.71 -17.34 -11.02
C ASN A 344 12.99 -16.09 -11.56
N ILE A 345 12.73 -15.11 -10.70
CA ILE A 345 11.96 -13.89 -11.02
C ILE A 345 12.45 -13.20 -12.29
N LEU A 346 13.75 -13.10 -12.52
CA LEU A 346 14.32 -12.47 -13.72
C LEU A 346 13.88 -13.18 -15.00
N ALA A 347 13.98 -14.52 -15.03
CA ALA A 347 13.53 -15.30 -16.18
C ALA A 347 12.02 -15.23 -16.37
N ARG A 348 11.24 -15.18 -15.27
CA ARG A 348 9.78 -15.05 -15.34
C ARG A 348 9.34 -13.66 -15.79
N LEU A 349 10.04 -12.58 -15.42
CA LEU A 349 9.78 -11.24 -15.96
C LEU A 349 10.17 -11.16 -17.45
N ASP A 350 11.24 -11.83 -17.85
CA ASP A 350 11.64 -11.99 -19.25
C ASP A 350 10.69 -12.91 -20.04
N ASP A 351 9.89 -13.76 -19.38
CA ASP A 351 8.90 -14.65 -20.00
C ASP A 351 7.46 -14.10 -19.87
N ASP A 352 7.23 -13.12 -18.99
CA ASP A 352 5.91 -12.57 -18.71
C ASP A 352 5.37 -11.83 -19.94
N SER A 353 4.63 -12.60 -20.73
CA SER A 353 3.94 -12.14 -21.91
C SER A 353 2.84 -11.15 -21.54
N HIS A 354 2.36 -11.17 -20.29
CA HIS A 354 1.26 -10.37 -19.78
C HIS A 354 1.68 -8.96 -19.39
N GLY A 355 2.71 -8.81 -18.55
CA GLY A 355 3.29 -7.49 -18.25
C GLY A 355 3.80 -6.78 -19.50
N ARG A 356 4.31 -7.54 -20.48
CA ARG A 356 4.62 -6.99 -21.82
C ARG A 356 3.39 -6.61 -22.62
N LEU A 357 2.29 -7.34 -22.52
CA LEU A 357 1.04 -7.03 -23.22
C LEU A 357 0.46 -5.70 -22.74
N GLU A 358 0.35 -5.49 -21.43
CA GLU A 358 -0.14 -4.24 -20.84
C GLU A 358 0.79 -3.06 -21.16
N PHE A 359 2.10 -3.23 -21.00
CA PHE A 359 3.07 -2.18 -21.36
C PHE A 359 2.99 -1.82 -22.85
N ARG A 360 2.79 -2.81 -23.72
CA ARG A 360 2.57 -2.59 -25.16
C ARG A 360 1.20 -1.95 -25.42
N GLN A 361 0.15 -2.30 -24.68
CA GLN A 361 -1.15 -1.62 -24.74
C GLN A 361 -1.03 -0.14 -24.42
N SER A 362 -0.35 0.23 -23.33
CA SER A 362 -0.14 1.63 -22.97
C SER A 362 0.61 2.40 -24.06
N LYS A 363 1.63 1.77 -24.68
CA LYS A 363 2.32 2.37 -25.84
C LYS A 363 1.39 2.52 -27.05
N VAL A 364 0.58 1.50 -27.37
CA VAL A 364 -0.40 1.58 -28.47
C VAL A 364 -1.40 2.70 -28.21
N LEU A 365 -1.93 2.81 -26.99
CA LEU A 365 -2.84 3.89 -26.59
C LEU A 365 -2.19 5.27 -26.73
N ALA A 366 -0.93 5.43 -26.32
CA ALA A 366 -0.18 6.68 -26.49
C ALA A 366 0.00 7.04 -27.99
N ILE A 367 0.25 6.05 -28.85
CA ILE A 367 0.32 6.25 -30.30
C ILE A 367 -1.03 6.76 -30.83
N PHE A 368 -2.14 6.11 -30.46
CA PHE A 368 -3.48 6.56 -30.86
C PHE A 368 -3.78 7.99 -30.35
N ALA A 369 -3.50 8.27 -29.07
CA ALA A 369 -3.70 9.60 -28.49
C ALA A 369 -2.93 10.69 -29.26
N SER A 370 -1.67 10.43 -29.62
CA SER A 370 -0.85 11.39 -30.38
C SER A 370 -1.36 11.65 -31.80
N LYS A 371 -2.06 10.68 -32.40
CA LYS A 371 -2.54 10.75 -33.79
C LYS A 371 -4.00 11.21 -33.91
N ILE A 372 -4.79 11.10 -32.85
CA ILE A 372 -6.22 11.42 -32.87
C ILE A 372 -6.47 12.86 -33.32
N GLN A 373 -5.65 13.83 -32.90
CA GLN A 373 -5.81 15.22 -33.36
C GLN A 373 -5.64 15.36 -34.88
N ALA A 374 -4.66 14.66 -35.47
CA ALA A 374 -4.43 14.67 -36.91
C ALA A 374 -5.45 13.84 -37.70
N ALA A 375 -6.02 12.80 -37.07
CA ALA A 375 -7.02 11.92 -37.65
C ALA A 375 -8.47 12.41 -37.47
N HIS A 376 -8.68 13.43 -36.63
CA HIS A 376 -10.01 13.91 -36.27
C HIS A 376 -10.80 14.30 -37.52
N ARG A 377 -12.02 13.77 -37.62
CA ARG A 377 -12.96 13.92 -38.75
C ARG A 377 -12.53 13.30 -40.10
N LEU A 378 -11.31 12.79 -40.23
CA LEU A 378 -10.89 12.06 -41.45
C LEU A 378 -11.63 10.74 -41.64
N HIS A 379 -12.17 10.18 -40.54
CA HIS A 379 -12.95 8.94 -40.57
C HIS A 379 -14.47 9.16 -40.67
N CYS A 380 -15.00 10.39 -40.70
CA CYS A 380 -16.45 10.66 -40.68
C CYS A 380 -17.25 9.99 -41.81
N GLY A 381 -16.62 9.74 -42.97
CA GLY A 381 -17.24 9.01 -44.09
C GLY A 381 -17.08 7.48 -44.00
N SER A 382 -16.37 6.97 -43.01
CA SER A 382 -16.08 5.56 -42.83
C SER A 382 -17.23 4.84 -42.12
N ARG A 383 -17.66 3.71 -42.67
CA ARG A 383 -18.67 2.82 -42.01
C ARG A 383 -18.02 1.75 -41.12
N VAL A 384 -16.72 1.89 -40.84
CA VAL A 384 -15.98 0.92 -40.03
C VAL A 384 -16.46 0.99 -38.58
N LYS A 385 -16.80 -0.17 -38.03
CA LYS A 385 -17.12 -0.36 -36.61
C LYS A 385 -16.03 -1.16 -35.90
N ILE A 386 -15.80 -0.80 -34.64
CA ILE A 386 -14.97 -1.54 -33.69
C ILE A 386 -15.89 -1.84 -32.49
N GLY A 387 -16.15 -3.11 -32.22
CA GLY A 387 -17.23 -3.52 -31.34
C GLY A 387 -18.58 -2.95 -31.80
N GLU A 388 -19.28 -2.28 -30.89
CA GLU A 388 -20.63 -1.74 -31.13
C GLU A 388 -20.64 -0.30 -31.70
N ARG A 389 -19.50 0.41 -31.67
CA ARG A 389 -19.39 1.83 -32.05
C ARG A 389 -18.68 2.04 -33.38
N LEU A 390 -18.92 3.19 -34.02
CA LEU A 390 -18.15 3.58 -35.21
C LEU A 390 -16.73 3.96 -34.82
N LEU A 391 -15.77 3.76 -35.73
CA LEU A 391 -14.39 4.15 -35.52
C LEU A 391 -14.26 5.67 -35.24
N THR A 392 -15.13 6.48 -35.83
CA THR A 392 -15.19 7.93 -35.61
C THR A 392 -15.49 8.29 -34.18
N ASP A 393 -16.40 7.54 -33.55
CA ASP A 393 -16.84 7.82 -32.19
C ASP A 393 -15.72 7.42 -31.23
N TRP A 394 -15.06 6.30 -31.50
CA TRP A 394 -13.91 5.87 -30.72
C TRP A 394 -12.76 6.88 -30.75
N LEU A 395 -12.49 7.51 -31.90
CA LEU A 395 -11.40 8.45 -32.10
C LEU A 395 -11.80 9.92 -31.87
N ASP A 396 -12.86 10.15 -31.10
CA ASP A 396 -13.22 11.49 -30.65
C ASP A 396 -12.17 12.02 -29.64
N PRO A 397 -11.55 13.19 -29.88
CA PRO A 397 -10.49 13.72 -29.02
C PRO A 397 -10.90 14.01 -27.59
N GLU A 398 -12.15 14.46 -27.37
CA GLU A 398 -12.65 14.74 -26.02
C GLU A 398 -12.91 13.44 -25.28
N ALA A 399 -13.59 12.49 -25.91
CA ALA A 399 -13.84 11.18 -25.30
C ALA A 399 -12.54 10.42 -25.02
N PHE A 400 -11.57 10.42 -25.96
CA PHE A 400 -10.29 9.71 -25.79
C PHE A 400 -9.35 10.33 -24.75
N SER A 401 -9.67 11.52 -24.24
CA SER A 401 -8.93 12.13 -23.14
C SER A 401 -9.11 11.40 -21.81
N THR A 402 -10.21 10.65 -21.63
CA THR A 402 -10.48 9.89 -20.42
C THR A 402 -9.87 8.48 -20.47
N GLU A 403 -9.38 7.99 -19.33
CA GLU A 403 -8.76 6.66 -19.24
C GLU A 403 -9.77 5.55 -19.49
N GLU A 404 -10.98 5.68 -18.93
CA GLU A 404 -12.12 4.79 -19.22
C GLU A 404 -12.31 4.54 -20.71
N TRP A 405 -12.31 5.63 -21.49
CA TRP A 405 -12.58 5.54 -22.91
C TRP A 405 -11.43 4.85 -23.63
N ARG A 406 -10.19 5.15 -23.26
CA ARG A 406 -9.00 4.46 -23.77
C ARG A 406 -9.05 2.96 -23.49
N GLN A 407 -9.43 2.57 -22.27
CA GLN A 407 -9.55 1.17 -21.88
C GLN A 407 -10.70 0.45 -22.61
N LYS A 408 -11.88 1.08 -22.68
CA LYS A 408 -13.03 0.57 -23.46
C LYS A 408 -12.67 0.43 -24.95
N PHE A 409 -11.93 1.38 -25.49
CA PHE A 409 -11.45 1.36 -26.88
C PHE A 409 -10.47 0.21 -27.12
N ILE A 410 -9.40 0.10 -26.33
CA ILE A 410 -8.35 -0.90 -26.58
C ILE A 410 -8.89 -2.33 -26.42
N LYS A 411 -9.78 -2.55 -25.45
CA LYS A 411 -10.51 -3.81 -25.23
C LYS A 411 -11.42 -4.15 -26.42
N SER A 412 -12.17 -3.17 -26.91
CA SER A 412 -13.03 -3.34 -28.09
C SER A 412 -12.21 -3.61 -29.36
N LEU A 413 -11.09 -2.90 -29.53
CA LEU A 413 -10.19 -3.03 -30.66
C LEU A 413 -9.52 -4.41 -30.69
N SER A 414 -8.98 -4.87 -29.56
CA SER A 414 -8.34 -6.18 -29.45
C SER A 414 -9.28 -7.35 -29.77
N ALA A 415 -10.58 -7.20 -29.48
CA ALA A 415 -11.60 -8.22 -29.74
C ALA A 415 -12.22 -8.13 -31.16
N SER A 416 -11.95 -7.05 -31.92
CA SER A 416 -12.66 -6.77 -33.17
C SER A 416 -12.02 -7.43 -34.39
N LYS A 417 -12.51 -8.62 -34.77
CA LYS A 417 -12.18 -9.24 -36.06
C LYS A 417 -12.97 -8.56 -37.20
N PRO A 418 -12.39 -8.33 -38.40
CA PRO A 418 -11.06 -8.76 -38.85
C PRO A 418 -9.94 -7.73 -38.60
N TRP A 419 -10.18 -6.66 -37.81
CA TRP A 419 -9.18 -5.62 -37.57
C TRP A 419 -7.98 -6.13 -36.80
N ILE A 420 -8.24 -6.93 -35.76
CA ILE A 420 -7.23 -7.63 -34.98
C ILE A 420 -7.57 -9.12 -34.91
N TYR A 421 -6.59 -9.94 -35.21
CA TYR A 421 -6.52 -11.35 -34.83
C TYR A 421 -5.48 -11.47 -33.73
N PRO A 422 -5.90 -11.63 -32.45
CA PRO A 422 -4.97 -11.79 -31.33
C PRO A 422 -3.94 -12.88 -31.60
N GLY A 423 -2.65 -12.57 -31.42
CA GLY A 423 -1.53 -13.48 -31.69
C GLY A 423 -1.11 -13.59 -33.16
N ASP A 424 -1.76 -12.87 -34.09
CA ASP A 424 -1.48 -12.93 -35.53
C ASP A 424 -1.59 -11.55 -36.19
N SER A 425 -0.53 -10.76 -36.06
CA SER A 425 -0.40 -9.43 -36.64
C SER A 425 -0.46 -9.46 -38.18
N GLN A 426 0.10 -10.48 -38.82
CA GLN A 426 0.10 -10.61 -40.28
C GLN A 426 -1.30 -10.78 -40.86
N ARG A 427 -2.19 -11.48 -40.14
CA ARG A 427 -3.60 -11.64 -40.52
C ARG A 427 -4.47 -10.44 -40.17
N SER A 428 -4.02 -9.58 -39.26
CA SER A 428 -4.76 -8.41 -38.75
C SER A 428 -4.89 -7.30 -39.80
N LYS A 429 -6.13 -6.92 -40.16
CA LYS A 429 -6.36 -5.87 -41.18
C LYS A 429 -5.78 -4.52 -40.80
N LEU A 430 -5.68 -4.20 -39.51
CA LEU A 430 -5.06 -2.96 -39.05
C LEU A 430 -3.60 -2.87 -39.51
N VAL A 431 -2.80 -3.92 -39.25
CA VAL A 431 -1.40 -4.00 -39.68
C VAL A 431 -1.29 -3.97 -41.20
N GLN A 432 -2.16 -4.70 -41.90
CA GLN A 432 -2.21 -4.70 -43.36
C GLN A 432 -2.54 -3.33 -43.96
N ALA A 433 -3.35 -2.52 -43.28
CA ALA A 433 -3.67 -1.18 -43.73
C ALA A 433 -2.51 -0.19 -43.54
N LEU A 434 -1.67 -0.41 -42.52
CA LEU A 434 -0.55 0.46 -42.15
C LEU A 434 0.76 0.14 -42.89
N GLN A 435 0.97 -1.12 -43.29
CA GLN A 435 2.17 -1.53 -44.03
C GLN A 435 2.20 -1.01 -45.48
N TRP A 436 3.35 -1.14 -46.13
CA TRP A 436 3.53 -0.76 -47.54
C TRP A 436 2.47 -1.42 -48.45
N GLY A 437 1.78 -0.60 -49.25
CA GLY A 437 0.66 -1.02 -50.10
C GLY A 437 -0.72 -0.99 -49.43
N GLY A 438 -0.78 -0.72 -48.12
CA GLY A 438 -2.02 -0.52 -47.38
C GLY A 438 -2.62 0.88 -47.56
N LYS A 439 -3.94 1.01 -47.36
CA LYS A 439 -4.68 2.28 -47.55
C LYS A 439 -4.29 3.39 -46.58
N MET A 440 -3.63 3.05 -45.47
CA MET A 440 -3.19 3.97 -44.43
C MET A 440 -1.66 4.04 -44.37
N TYR A 441 -0.95 3.55 -45.38
CA TYR A 441 0.51 3.62 -45.44
C TYR A 441 1.00 5.07 -45.28
N GLY A 442 1.99 5.27 -44.40
CA GLY A 442 2.55 6.58 -44.08
C GLY A 442 1.83 7.34 -42.96
N SER A 443 0.69 6.86 -42.46
CA SER A 443 0.02 7.48 -41.30
C SER A 443 0.68 7.13 -39.95
N PHE A 444 1.42 6.03 -39.90
CA PHE A 444 2.22 5.57 -38.75
C PHE A 444 3.68 5.42 -39.19
N THR A 445 4.61 5.77 -38.32
CA THR A 445 6.04 5.54 -38.49
C THR A 445 6.36 4.04 -38.38
N ALA A 446 7.56 3.64 -38.83
CA ALA A 446 7.99 2.24 -38.75
C ALA A 446 8.01 1.71 -37.31
N SER A 447 8.47 2.53 -36.35
CA SER A 447 8.53 2.15 -34.93
C SER A 447 7.14 2.04 -34.28
N GLU A 448 6.20 2.89 -34.68
CA GLU A 448 4.81 2.80 -34.21
C GLU A 448 4.11 1.55 -34.75
N LEU A 449 4.32 1.22 -36.03
CA LEU A 449 3.81 -0.01 -36.62
C LEU A 449 4.39 -1.25 -35.93
N GLU A 450 5.70 -1.27 -35.67
CA GLU A 450 6.36 -2.34 -34.92
C GLU A 450 5.76 -2.51 -33.52
N THR A 451 5.46 -1.41 -32.84
CA THR A 451 4.80 -1.44 -31.53
C THR A 451 3.42 -2.10 -31.59
N ILE A 452 2.62 -1.78 -32.61
CA ILE A 452 1.29 -2.38 -32.83
C ILE A 452 1.41 -3.88 -33.17
N VAL A 453 2.39 -4.26 -34.00
CA VAL A 453 2.69 -5.66 -34.35
C VAL A 453 3.03 -6.46 -33.08
N LEU A 454 4.00 -5.98 -32.30
CA LEU A 454 4.41 -6.62 -31.05
C LEU A 454 3.28 -6.73 -30.04
N TRP A 455 2.40 -5.72 -29.99
CA TRP A 455 1.20 -5.76 -29.16
C TRP A 455 0.24 -6.87 -29.58
N ILE A 456 -0.14 -6.92 -30.86
CA ILE A 456 -1.07 -7.94 -31.40
C ILE A 456 -0.52 -9.35 -31.20
N ASP A 457 0.76 -9.57 -31.54
CA ASP A 457 1.39 -10.89 -31.44
C ASP A 457 1.53 -11.35 -29.98
N SER A 458 1.51 -10.42 -29.03
CA SER A 458 1.57 -10.74 -27.59
C SER A 458 0.24 -11.10 -26.94
N MET A 459 -0.86 -11.06 -27.69
CA MET A 459 -2.20 -11.42 -27.20
C MET A 459 -2.48 -12.94 -27.21
N ASP A 460 -1.50 -13.81 -27.42
CA ASP A 460 -1.74 -15.26 -27.42
C ASP A 460 -2.20 -15.75 -26.03
N SER A 461 -3.34 -16.44 -25.98
CA SER A 461 -4.07 -16.81 -24.76
C SER A 461 -3.42 -17.92 -23.94
N LYS A 462 -2.27 -18.44 -24.38
CA LYS A 462 -1.55 -19.55 -23.72
C LYS A 462 -0.76 -19.16 -22.47
N HIS A 463 -0.66 -17.86 -22.17
CA HIS A 463 0.22 -17.33 -21.10
C HIS A 463 -0.46 -16.37 -20.12
N SER A 464 -1.77 -16.53 -19.83
CA SER A 464 -2.39 -15.76 -18.74
C SER A 464 -1.73 -16.12 -17.40
N PRO A 465 -1.34 -15.14 -16.56
CA PRO A 465 -0.78 -15.42 -15.24
C PRO A 465 -1.72 -16.32 -14.42
N SER A 466 -1.16 -17.25 -13.65
CA SER A 466 -1.95 -18.21 -12.85
C SER A 466 -2.91 -17.51 -11.89
N TYR A 467 -2.57 -16.31 -11.42
CA TYR A 467 -3.45 -15.47 -10.59
C TYR A 467 -4.81 -15.20 -11.26
N TYR A 468 -4.84 -14.72 -12.50
CA TYR A 468 -6.09 -14.41 -13.21
C TYR A 468 -6.95 -15.65 -13.45
N SER A 469 -6.30 -16.78 -13.73
CA SER A 469 -7.00 -18.07 -13.81
C SER A 469 -7.60 -18.49 -12.46
N PHE A 470 -6.90 -18.23 -11.36
CA PHE A 470 -7.34 -18.59 -10.01
C PHE A 470 -8.56 -17.78 -9.58
N ILE A 471 -8.58 -16.47 -9.84
CA ILE A 471 -9.71 -15.61 -9.48
C ILE A 471 -10.87 -15.72 -10.49
N GLY A 472 -10.68 -16.43 -11.61
CA GLY A 472 -11.70 -16.62 -12.64
C GLY A 472 -12.02 -15.35 -13.44
N GLN A 473 -11.10 -14.37 -13.45
CA GLN A 473 -11.28 -13.09 -14.12
C GLN A 473 -10.21 -12.88 -15.20
N SER A 474 -10.60 -12.23 -16.29
CA SER A 474 -9.63 -11.76 -17.27
C SER A 474 -8.80 -10.62 -16.66
N PRO A 475 -7.53 -10.48 -17.04
CA PRO A 475 -6.73 -9.29 -16.74
C PRO A 475 -7.42 -7.97 -17.08
N MET A 476 -8.25 -7.95 -18.13
CA MET A 476 -9.08 -6.79 -18.53
C MET A 476 -10.44 -6.70 -17.81
N GLY A 477 -10.68 -7.52 -16.78
CA GLY A 477 -11.89 -7.56 -15.97
C GLY A 477 -11.74 -6.87 -14.61
N LEU A 478 -10.50 -6.64 -14.14
CA LEU A 478 -10.20 -5.95 -12.87
C LEU A 478 -10.21 -4.42 -12.98
N THR A 479 -10.68 -3.83 -14.09
CA THR A 479 -10.83 -2.38 -14.22
C THR A 479 -11.97 -1.90 -13.32
N LEU A 480 -11.66 -1.67 -12.05
CA LEU A 480 -12.30 -0.62 -11.26
C LEU A 480 -11.72 0.71 -11.74
N ASP A 481 -12.62 1.66 -11.98
CA ASP A 481 -12.32 2.99 -12.50
C ASP A 481 -11.53 3.79 -11.48
N TYR A 482 -10.20 3.91 -11.64
CA TYR A 482 -9.40 4.79 -10.78
C TYR A 482 -8.24 5.42 -11.57
N SER A 483 -8.48 6.65 -12.00
CA SER A 483 -7.49 7.59 -12.52
C SER A 483 -6.58 8.12 -11.40
N ASP A 484 -5.64 7.29 -10.91
CA ASP A 484 -4.63 7.72 -9.92
C ASP A 484 -3.19 7.59 -10.45
N HIS A 485 -3.02 7.16 -11.71
CA HIS A 485 -1.70 7.04 -12.35
C HIS A 485 -1.14 8.36 -12.90
N ASP A 486 -1.97 9.39 -13.10
CA ASP A 486 -1.56 10.67 -13.70
C ASP A 486 -0.96 11.67 -12.70
N ALA A 487 -1.00 11.38 -11.40
CA ALA A 487 -0.46 12.29 -10.38
C ALA A 487 1.09 12.40 -10.37
N LEU A 488 1.79 11.53 -11.10
CA LEU A 488 3.26 11.46 -11.13
C LEU A 488 3.92 12.25 -12.27
N ALA A 489 3.16 12.87 -13.18
CA ALA A 489 3.72 13.53 -14.34
C ALA A 489 3.07 14.88 -14.67
N ALA A 490 3.37 15.94 -13.92
CA ALA A 490 3.11 17.29 -14.40
C ALA A 490 4.13 18.33 -13.91
N SER A 491 4.82 18.96 -14.87
CA SER A 491 5.84 20.00 -14.67
C SER A 491 5.36 21.25 -13.90
N SER A 492 6.30 21.97 -13.30
CA SER A 492 6.09 23.14 -12.45
C SER A 492 5.81 24.42 -13.24
N ARG A 493 4.86 25.23 -12.80
CA ARG A 493 4.86 26.69 -13.04
C ARG A 493 4.72 27.43 -11.71
N ALA A 494 5.52 28.49 -11.57
CA ALA A 494 5.55 29.35 -10.39
C ALA A 494 4.31 30.26 -10.36
N ILE A 495 3.70 30.39 -9.19
CA ILE A 495 2.62 31.35 -8.90
C ILE A 495 3.07 32.17 -7.70
N GLU A 496 2.87 33.49 -7.78
CA GLU A 496 3.36 34.47 -6.81
C GLU A 496 2.49 34.57 -5.54
N PRO A 497 3.05 35.03 -4.41
CA PRO A 497 2.36 35.06 -3.12
C PRO A 497 1.41 36.26 -3.01
N ALA A 498 0.20 36.02 -2.49
CA ALA A 498 -0.75 37.07 -2.11
C ALA A 498 -0.66 37.38 -0.60
N THR A 499 -0.84 38.65 -0.25
CA THR A 499 -0.72 39.23 1.10
C THR A 499 -1.91 38.95 2.02
N LEU A 500 -1.62 38.73 3.32
CA LEU A 500 -2.56 38.43 4.40
C LEU A 500 -3.57 39.57 4.68
N ALA A 501 -4.85 39.20 4.82
CA ALA A 501 -5.87 39.97 5.53
C ALA A 501 -6.50 39.09 6.64
N SER A 502 -6.97 39.71 7.72
CA SER A 502 -7.64 39.00 8.84
C SER A 502 -9.11 38.70 8.49
N LEU A 503 -9.56 37.49 8.79
CA LEU A 503 -10.91 36.99 8.49
C LEU A 503 -12.01 37.67 9.34
N ASP A 504 -13.10 38.11 8.69
CA ASP A 504 -14.32 38.59 9.33
C ASP A 504 -15.32 37.43 9.54
N ARG A 505 -15.81 37.24 10.77
CA ARG A 505 -16.55 36.03 11.21
C ARG A 505 -18.04 36.05 10.87
N THR A 506 -18.49 36.96 10.02
CA THR A 506 -19.92 37.24 9.79
C THR A 506 -20.44 36.92 8.39
N ALA A 507 -19.58 36.45 7.48
CA ALA A 507 -19.93 36.23 6.09
C ALA A 507 -20.61 34.87 5.83
N GLN A 508 -21.46 34.83 4.80
CA GLN A 508 -22.20 33.63 4.39
C GLN A 508 -21.25 32.61 3.75
N LEU A 509 -21.19 31.41 4.34
CA LEU A 509 -20.31 30.33 3.88
C LEU A 509 -20.74 29.79 2.51
N ASP A 510 -19.82 29.80 1.56
CA ASP A 510 -19.99 29.20 0.24
C ASP A 510 -19.61 27.71 0.26
N ILE A 511 -20.65 26.86 0.35
CA ILE A 511 -20.50 25.41 0.37
C ILE A 511 -19.86 24.87 -0.92
N ALA A 512 -20.13 25.48 -2.09
CA ALA A 512 -19.60 25.00 -3.36
C ALA A 512 -18.08 25.20 -3.46
N HIS A 513 -17.55 26.28 -2.87
CA HIS A 513 -16.10 26.48 -2.74
C HIS A 513 -15.48 25.66 -1.60
N LEU A 514 -16.22 25.44 -0.50
CA LEU A 514 -15.74 24.70 0.66
C LEU A 514 -15.54 23.21 0.40
N LEU A 515 -16.55 22.52 -0.14
CA LEU A 515 -16.56 21.06 -0.24
C LEU A 515 -15.32 20.49 -0.96
N PRO A 516 -14.93 20.95 -2.17
CA PRO A 516 -13.79 20.34 -2.85
C PRO A 516 -12.48 20.47 -2.08
N ILE A 517 -12.22 21.61 -1.42
CA ILE A 517 -11.00 21.79 -0.63
C ILE A 517 -11.09 21.07 0.73
N TRP A 518 -12.31 20.94 1.30
CA TRP A 518 -12.54 20.23 2.54
C TRP A 518 -12.23 18.74 2.43
N PHE A 519 -12.68 18.08 1.35
CA PHE A 519 -12.35 16.67 1.15
C PHE A 519 -10.88 16.50 0.75
N THR A 520 -10.39 17.35 -0.16
CA THR A 520 -9.02 17.22 -0.69
C THR A 520 -7.94 17.46 0.36
N GLN A 521 -8.20 18.24 1.43
CA GLN A 521 -7.21 18.46 2.50
C GLN A 521 -6.67 17.17 3.11
N CYS A 522 -7.46 16.09 3.09
CA CYS A 522 -7.08 14.82 3.68
C CYS A 522 -5.84 14.20 3.01
N CYS A 523 -5.57 14.52 1.74
CA CYS A 523 -4.41 13.96 1.02
C CYS A 523 -3.06 14.57 1.42
N LEU A 524 -3.05 15.76 2.05
CA LEU A 524 -1.85 16.60 2.12
C LEU A 524 -0.65 15.90 2.72
N LEU A 525 -0.85 15.09 3.77
CA LEU A 525 0.23 14.38 4.46
C LEU A 525 0.10 12.85 4.42
N GLU A 526 -1.00 12.30 3.90
CA GLU A 526 -1.29 10.85 3.98
C GLU A 526 -0.21 10.00 3.29
N SER A 527 0.28 10.46 2.14
CA SER A 527 1.29 9.75 1.35
C SER A 527 2.70 9.88 1.93
N PHE A 528 2.90 10.59 3.05
CA PHE A 528 4.22 10.67 3.70
C PHE A 528 4.61 9.33 4.37
N LEU A 529 3.63 8.53 4.79
CA LEU A 529 3.82 7.36 5.66
C LEU A 529 4.07 6.04 4.91
N TYR A 530 4.04 6.01 3.58
CA TYR A 530 4.06 4.73 2.84
C TYR A 530 5.31 3.87 3.08
N ALA A 531 6.44 4.51 3.43
CA ALA A 531 7.65 3.82 3.85
C ALA A 531 7.78 3.97 5.37
N PRO A 532 7.50 2.92 6.17
CA PRO A 532 7.42 3.00 7.63
C PRO A 532 8.65 3.61 8.29
N GLN A 533 9.85 3.40 7.76
CA GLN A 533 11.06 3.97 8.33
C GLN A 533 11.10 5.52 8.28
N ARG A 534 10.28 6.16 7.43
CA ARG A 534 10.16 7.63 7.38
C ARG A 534 9.36 8.21 8.55
N SER A 535 8.57 7.40 9.26
CA SER A 535 7.81 7.84 10.43
C SER A 535 8.55 7.70 11.76
N GLY A 536 9.78 7.15 11.77
CA GLY A 536 10.52 6.86 13.00
C GLY A 536 11.15 8.07 13.70
N ASP A 537 11.24 9.23 13.03
CA ASP A 537 11.69 10.47 13.65
C ASP A 537 10.51 11.28 14.24
N LYS A 538 10.83 12.37 14.94
CA LYS A 538 9.82 13.19 15.61
C LYS A 538 8.82 13.84 14.65
N ILE A 539 9.27 14.24 13.45
CA ILE A 539 8.39 14.84 12.44
C ILE A 539 7.43 13.77 11.93
N GLY A 540 7.96 12.60 11.56
CA GLY A 540 7.18 11.47 11.09
C GLY A 540 6.16 10.98 12.11
N CYS A 541 6.56 10.83 13.38
CA CYS A 541 5.66 10.51 14.48
C CYS A 541 4.54 11.56 14.65
N ALA A 542 4.87 12.85 14.57
CA ALA A 542 3.86 13.90 14.61
C ALA A 542 2.90 13.84 13.41
N VAL A 543 3.38 13.50 12.21
CA VAL A 543 2.52 13.28 11.04
C VAL A 543 1.58 12.09 11.26
N VAL A 544 2.05 10.99 11.86
CA VAL A 544 1.18 9.86 12.26
C VAL A 544 0.07 10.34 13.20
N GLY A 545 0.42 11.07 14.26
CA GLY A 545 -0.56 11.62 15.21
C GLY A 545 -1.58 12.56 14.53
N PHE A 546 -1.12 13.42 13.61
CA PHE A 546 -1.98 14.28 12.81
C PHE A 546 -2.99 13.47 11.98
N LEU A 547 -2.52 12.47 11.23
CA LEU A 547 -3.37 11.64 10.36
C LEU A 547 -4.32 10.72 11.14
N ARG A 548 -3.92 10.27 12.33
CA ARG A 548 -4.80 9.59 13.29
C ARG A 548 -5.96 10.50 13.70
N ALA A 549 -5.66 11.73 14.13
CA ALA A 549 -6.69 12.70 14.49
C ALA A 549 -7.59 13.06 13.28
N GLN A 550 -7.01 13.25 12.08
CA GLN A 550 -7.77 13.48 10.84
C GLN A 550 -8.73 12.32 10.52
N SER A 551 -8.32 11.08 10.80
CA SER A 551 -9.15 9.87 10.63
C SER A 551 -10.11 9.61 11.79
N GLY A 552 -10.19 10.51 12.77
CA GLY A 552 -11.13 10.46 13.88
C GLY A 552 -10.71 9.58 15.06
N PHE A 553 -9.42 9.26 15.21
CA PHE A 553 -8.89 8.60 16.40
C PHE A 553 -8.70 9.62 17.54
N GLU A 554 -9.22 9.32 18.72
CA GLU A 554 -9.15 10.23 19.87
C GLU A 554 -8.05 9.86 20.86
N THR A 555 -7.92 8.60 21.26
CA THR A 555 -6.87 8.16 22.19
C THR A 555 -6.21 6.91 21.66
N ASP A 556 -5.00 6.63 22.14
CA ASP A 556 -4.27 5.41 21.78
C ASP A 556 -4.99 4.14 22.25
N ASP A 557 -5.79 4.25 23.32
CA ASP A 557 -6.43 3.11 23.98
C ASP A 557 -7.95 2.95 23.73
N THR A 558 -8.59 3.80 22.90
CA THR A 558 -10.06 3.66 22.73
C THR A 558 -10.37 2.53 21.75
N PRO A 559 -11.13 1.49 22.17
CA PRO A 559 -11.57 0.45 21.26
C PRO A 559 -12.40 1.05 20.13
N TYR A 560 -12.36 0.37 18.98
CA TYR A 560 -13.19 0.65 17.80
C TYR A 560 -14.61 1.13 18.19
N SER A 561 -14.95 2.35 17.77
CA SER A 561 -16.33 2.82 17.73
C SER A 561 -16.60 3.34 16.32
N ALA A 562 -17.53 2.69 15.63
CA ALA A 562 -18.03 3.13 14.33
C ALA A 562 -18.64 4.55 14.38
N GLU A 563 -18.92 5.10 15.57
CA GLU A 563 -19.44 6.46 15.75
C GLU A 563 -18.38 7.56 15.64
N ASN A 564 -17.10 7.19 15.60
CA ASN A 564 -16.00 8.14 15.67
C ASN A 564 -15.59 8.66 14.29
N GLY A 565 -16.37 9.58 13.72
CA GLY A 565 -16.08 10.23 12.43
C GLY A 565 -14.81 11.10 12.43
N GLY A 566 -14.12 11.16 11.29
CA GLY A 566 -13.02 12.08 10.98
C GLY A 566 -13.46 13.18 10.01
N ILE A 567 -12.49 13.81 9.33
CA ILE A 567 -12.73 14.98 8.46
C ILE A 567 -13.69 14.67 7.30
N ILE A 568 -13.59 13.48 6.70
CA ILE A 568 -14.47 13.05 5.61
C ILE A 568 -15.92 12.92 6.10
N GLU A 569 -16.15 12.31 7.25
CA GLU A 569 -17.49 12.12 7.82
C GLU A 569 -18.18 13.45 8.15
N PHE A 570 -17.43 14.46 8.60
CA PHE A 570 -17.97 15.82 8.76
C PHE A 570 -18.32 16.46 7.41
N GLY A 571 -17.52 16.23 6.37
CA GLY A 571 -17.84 16.65 4.99
C GLY A 571 -19.16 16.06 4.51
N LEU A 572 -19.35 14.75 4.73
CA LEU A 572 -20.59 14.04 4.38
C LEU A 572 -21.78 14.49 5.23
N GLU A 573 -21.57 14.89 6.48
CA GLU A 573 -22.61 15.52 7.30
C GLU A 573 -23.03 16.87 6.73
N MET A 574 -22.07 17.74 6.37
CA MET A 574 -22.36 19.05 5.74
C MET A 574 -23.16 18.89 4.45
N ILE A 575 -22.80 17.92 3.60
CA ILE A 575 -23.54 17.59 2.36
C ILE A 575 -24.98 17.16 2.68
N ARG A 576 -25.17 16.26 3.66
CA ARG A 576 -26.51 15.78 4.07
C ARG A 576 -27.37 16.91 4.64
N GLN A 577 -26.81 17.77 5.49
CA GLN A 577 -27.53 18.91 6.07
C GLN A 577 -27.92 19.93 4.99
N ALA A 578 -27.07 20.12 3.99
CA ALA A 578 -27.36 20.96 2.82
C ALA A 578 -28.33 20.30 1.82
N SER A 579 -28.80 19.07 2.08
CA SER A 579 -29.64 18.28 1.17
C SER A 579 -29.03 18.10 -0.23
N LEU A 580 -27.70 18.00 -0.28
CA LEU A 580 -26.94 17.79 -1.51
C LEU A 580 -26.76 16.26 -1.77
N PRO A 581 -26.55 15.85 -3.04
CA PRO A 581 -26.23 14.46 -3.36
C PRO A 581 -24.99 13.99 -2.62
N VAL A 582 -25.05 12.80 -2.02
CA VAL A 582 -23.93 12.22 -1.29
C VAL A 582 -22.95 11.58 -2.29
N PRO A 583 -21.70 12.05 -2.36
CA PRO A 583 -20.68 11.48 -3.25
C PRO A 583 -20.17 10.14 -2.72
N GLU A 584 -19.76 9.23 -3.61
CA GLU A 584 -19.19 7.93 -3.24
C GLU A 584 -17.69 8.03 -2.95
N ASN A 585 -16.99 8.99 -3.55
CA ASN A 585 -15.55 9.16 -3.46
C ASN A 585 -15.13 10.62 -3.76
N LEU A 586 -13.82 10.91 -3.75
CA LEU A 586 -13.28 12.25 -4.02
C LEU A 586 -13.49 12.70 -5.48
N GLU A 587 -13.47 11.77 -6.44
CA GLU A 587 -13.69 12.09 -7.86
C GLU A 587 -15.12 12.63 -8.06
N ASP A 588 -16.11 11.99 -7.43
CA ASP A 588 -17.49 12.48 -7.43
C ASP A 588 -17.58 13.91 -6.86
N VAL A 589 -16.92 14.18 -5.74
CA VAL A 589 -16.86 15.53 -5.14
C VAL A 589 -16.32 16.54 -6.15
N LEU A 590 -15.20 16.23 -6.81
CA LEU A 590 -14.55 17.15 -7.74
C LEU A 590 -15.27 17.27 -9.08
N SER A 591 -16.06 16.27 -9.48
CA SER A 591 -16.91 16.34 -10.67
C SER A 591 -18.10 17.29 -10.46
N VAL A 592 -18.69 17.28 -9.26
CA VAL A 592 -19.82 18.15 -8.89
C VAL A 592 -19.33 19.56 -8.53
N TRP A 593 -18.20 19.67 -7.84
CA TRP A 593 -17.59 20.93 -7.42
C TRP A 593 -16.12 21.00 -7.88
N PRO A 594 -15.86 21.36 -9.15
CA PRO A 594 -14.49 21.48 -9.66
C PRO A 594 -13.67 22.53 -8.92
N SER A 595 -12.39 22.25 -8.68
CA SER A 595 -11.46 23.18 -8.01
C SER A 595 -10.02 23.00 -8.50
N ASP A 596 -9.48 24.04 -9.15
CA ASP A 596 -8.08 24.08 -9.58
C ASP A 596 -7.11 23.95 -8.40
N PHE A 597 -7.52 24.46 -7.23
CA PHE A 597 -6.71 24.35 -6.02
C PHE A 597 -6.71 22.92 -5.47
N ALA A 598 -7.84 22.22 -5.49
CA ALA A 598 -7.89 20.80 -5.13
C ALA A 598 -6.96 19.97 -6.04
N THR A 599 -6.99 20.21 -7.36
CA THR A 599 -6.05 19.58 -8.30
C THR A 599 -4.58 19.90 -7.95
N THR A 600 -4.30 21.14 -7.54
CA THR A 600 -2.96 21.55 -7.08
C THR A 600 -2.54 20.81 -5.81
N MET A 601 -3.44 20.63 -4.84
CA MET A 601 -3.17 19.89 -3.60
C MET A 601 -2.84 18.43 -3.89
N LEU A 602 -3.66 17.74 -4.72
CA LEU A 602 -3.41 16.36 -5.13
C LEU A 602 -2.06 16.20 -5.83
N LYS A 603 -1.72 17.14 -6.72
CA LYS A 603 -0.44 17.15 -7.43
C LYS A 603 0.76 17.36 -6.51
N LEU A 604 0.65 18.21 -5.49
CA LEU A 604 1.73 18.40 -4.52
C LEU A 604 1.86 17.16 -3.62
N ALA A 605 0.73 16.61 -3.18
CA ALA A 605 0.64 15.43 -2.32
C ALA A 605 1.10 14.13 -2.99
N SER A 606 1.22 14.08 -4.32
CA SER A 606 1.80 12.94 -5.05
C SER A 606 3.33 12.84 -4.93
N SER A 607 3.99 13.91 -4.47
CA SER A 607 5.43 13.93 -4.15
C SER A 607 5.66 14.51 -2.75
N PRO A 608 5.16 13.82 -1.70
CA PRO A 608 5.10 14.34 -0.33
C PRO A 608 6.47 14.63 0.28
N ILE A 609 7.54 13.91 -0.09
CA ILE A 609 8.90 14.14 0.41
C ILE A 609 9.47 15.43 -0.16
N ARG A 610 9.33 15.67 -1.48
CA ARG A 610 9.79 16.92 -2.10
C ARG A 610 8.98 18.14 -1.67
N ASN A 611 7.67 17.96 -1.43
CA ASN A 611 6.75 19.05 -1.14
C ASN A 611 6.38 19.16 0.34
N PHE A 612 7.04 18.41 1.24
CA PHE A 612 6.65 18.27 2.64
C PHE A 612 6.37 19.61 3.32
N ASP A 613 7.27 20.57 3.17
CA ASP A 613 7.17 21.88 3.81
C ASP A 613 5.97 22.70 3.31
N VAL A 614 5.71 22.68 2.00
CA VAL A 614 4.52 23.33 1.41
C VAL A 614 3.24 22.67 1.91
N LEU A 615 3.21 21.33 1.92
CA LEU A 615 2.06 20.54 2.38
C LEU A 615 1.77 20.78 3.87
N LEU A 616 2.82 20.84 4.70
CA LEU A 616 2.73 21.19 6.13
C LEU A 616 2.14 22.59 6.31
N GLY A 617 2.57 23.57 5.51
CA GLY A 617 2.01 24.92 5.47
C GLY A 617 0.52 24.93 5.12
N MET A 618 0.12 24.18 4.09
CA MET A 618 -1.29 24.03 3.72
C MET A 618 -2.10 23.40 4.86
N SER A 619 -1.61 22.33 5.48
CA SER A 619 -2.28 21.66 6.61
C SER A 619 -2.51 22.62 7.79
N LEU A 620 -1.55 23.52 8.09
CA LEU A 620 -1.72 24.55 9.12
C LEU A 620 -2.88 25.52 8.80
N ALA A 621 -3.01 25.96 7.54
CA ALA A 621 -4.11 26.84 7.13
C ALA A 621 -5.46 26.12 7.20
N PHE A 622 -5.50 24.84 6.80
CA PHE A 622 -6.71 24.02 6.89
C PHE A 622 -7.17 23.78 8.33
N LEU A 623 -6.26 23.79 9.32
CA LEU A 623 -6.68 23.78 10.73
C LEU A 623 -7.46 25.04 11.13
N GLU A 624 -7.10 26.21 10.60
CA GLU A 624 -7.90 27.43 10.81
C GLU A 624 -9.31 27.26 10.21
N LEU A 625 -9.42 26.66 9.02
CA LEU A 625 -10.71 26.35 8.42
C LEU A 625 -11.53 25.39 9.30
N GLN A 626 -10.93 24.28 9.73
CA GLN A 626 -11.61 23.31 10.59
C GLN A 626 -12.05 23.94 11.94
N GLU A 627 -11.22 24.79 12.54
CA GLU A 627 -11.56 25.53 13.76
C GLU A 627 -12.77 26.43 13.53
N MET A 628 -12.78 27.24 12.46
CA MET A 628 -13.92 28.09 12.11
C MET A 628 -15.22 27.30 11.89
N ILE A 629 -15.15 26.14 11.24
CA ILE A 629 -16.32 25.27 11.03
C ILE A 629 -16.80 24.70 12.37
N SER A 630 -15.88 24.31 13.27
CA SER A 630 -16.23 23.80 14.60
C SER A 630 -16.85 24.86 15.53
N GLU A 631 -16.46 26.12 15.40
CA GLU A 631 -17.00 27.25 16.16
C GLU A 631 -18.29 27.84 15.55
N SER A 632 -18.67 27.38 14.35
CA SER A 632 -19.83 27.89 13.64
C SER A 632 -21.10 27.69 14.45
N SER A 633 -21.83 28.79 14.68
CA SER A 633 -23.13 28.75 15.36
C SER A 633 -24.28 28.30 14.45
N ASN A 634 -23.99 27.89 13.20
CA ASN A 634 -24.99 27.41 12.25
C ASN A 634 -25.24 25.90 12.44
N PRO A 635 -26.37 25.49 13.07
CA PRO A 635 -26.67 24.08 13.29
C PRO A 635 -27.00 23.32 11.98
N GLY A 636 -27.21 24.05 10.86
CA GLY A 636 -27.40 23.47 9.53
C GLY A 636 -26.09 23.12 8.81
N LEU A 637 -24.94 23.29 9.46
CA LEU A 637 -23.64 22.89 8.90
C LEU A 637 -23.14 21.58 9.53
N LEU A 638 -23.00 21.58 10.86
CA LEU A 638 -22.71 20.39 11.67
C LEU A 638 -23.63 20.39 12.89
N CYS A 639 -24.04 19.20 13.34
CA CYS A 639 -24.76 19.08 14.59
C CYS A 639 -23.83 19.40 15.79
N PRO A 640 -24.37 19.81 16.95
CA PRO A 640 -23.55 20.21 18.10
C PRO A 640 -22.52 19.16 18.55
N LYS A 641 -22.88 17.87 18.50
CA LYS A 641 -21.98 16.75 18.83
C LYS A 641 -20.80 16.68 17.85
N SER A 642 -21.05 16.84 16.56
CA SER A 642 -20.03 16.84 15.52
C SER A 642 -19.12 18.07 15.59
N SER A 643 -19.66 19.26 15.89
CA SER A 643 -18.87 20.48 16.10
C SER A 643 -17.91 20.35 17.28
N GLU A 644 -18.38 19.87 18.43
CA GLU A 644 -17.54 19.61 19.60
C GLU A 644 -16.44 18.60 19.29
N ARG A 645 -16.81 17.53 18.58
CA ARG A 645 -15.87 16.50 18.16
C ARG A 645 -14.79 17.05 17.22
N LEU A 646 -15.17 17.83 16.20
CA LEU A 646 -14.23 18.47 15.29
C LEU A 646 -13.25 19.36 16.06
N ALA A 647 -13.73 20.15 17.03
CA ALA A 647 -12.87 21.00 17.86
C ALA A 647 -11.81 20.18 18.65
N ILE A 648 -12.18 19.00 19.16
CA ILE A 648 -11.23 18.09 19.83
C ILE A 648 -10.15 17.60 18.86
N LEU A 649 -10.55 17.20 17.64
CA LEU A 649 -9.62 16.70 16.63
C LEU A 649 -8.71 17.81 16.10
N VAL A 650 -9.21 19.03 15.91
CA VAL A 650 -8.42 20.21 15.51
C VAL A 650 -7.31 20.49 16.53
N ARG A 651 -7.62 20.46 17.84
CA ARG A 651 -6.62 20.68 18.89
C ARG A 651 -5.49 19.64 18.84
N LYS A 652 -5.83 18.37 18.58
CA LYS A 652 -4.84 17.29 18.46
C LYS A 652 -3.98 17.43 17.21
N GLN A 653 -4.61 17.69 16.06
CA GLN A 653 -3.89 17.98 14.83
C GLN A 653 -2.95 19.19 15.00
N TYR A 654 -3.41 20.26 15.65
CA TYR A 654 -2.59 21.44 15.94
C TYR A 654 -1.36 21.08 16.78
N GLN A 655 -1.53 20.34 17.88
CA GLN A 655 -0.41 19.87 18.72
C GLN A 655 0.63 19.10 17.90
N CYS A 656 0.18 18.22 17.02
CA CYS A 656 1.04 17.46 16.13
C CYS A 656 1.82 18.38 15.17
N LEU A 657 1.13 19.30 14.48
CA LEU A 657 1.81 20.22 13.55
C LEU A 657 2.77 21.18 14.28
N GLN A 658 2.51 21.54 15.53
CA GLN A 658 3.46 22.31 16.36
C GLN A 658 4.74 21.52 16.66
N ILE A 659 4.68 20.20 16.84
CA ILE A 659 5.87 19.35 16.96
C ILE A 659 6.67 19.40 15.65
N CYS A 660 6.02 19.24 14.50
CA CYS A 660 6.67 19.37 13.18
C CYS A 660 7.37 20.73 13.02
N LEU A 661 6.71 21.81 13.43
CA LEU A 661 7.30 23.14 13.41
C LEU A 661 8.46 23.26 14.40
N GLY A 662 8.35 22.73 15.62
CA GLY A 662 9.43 22.79 16.61
C GLY A 662 10.76 22.17 16.14
N GLU A 663 10.69 21.14 15.30
CA GLU A 663 11.88 20.45 14.76
C GLU A 663 12.54 21.17 13.57
N ILE A 664 11.96 22.26 13.07
CA ILE A 664 12.53 23.06 11.98
C ILE A 664 12.94 24.45 12.56
N PRO A 665 14.23 24.78 12.63
CA PRO A 665 14.69 26.00 13.32
C PRO A 665 14.17 27.32 12.72
N ALA A 666 14.17 28.38 13.53
CA ALA A 666 13.94 29.73 13.04
C ALA A 666 15.06 30.15 12.07
N GLY A 667 14.68 30.71 10.91
CA GLY A 667 15.62 31.09 9.84
C GLY A 667 15.99 29.97 8.87
N ASP A 668 15.46 28.75 9.04
CA ASP A 668 15.61 27.67 8.08
C ASP A 668 14.94 28.03 6.74
N ALA A 669 15.59 27.71 5.62
CA ALA A 669 15.07 27.96 4.28
C ALA A 669 13.71 27.29 4.04
N ARG A 670 13.44 26.15 4.71
CA ARG A 670 12.18 25.40 4.70
C ARG A 670 10.98 26.24 5.17
N ARG A 671 11.20 27.30 5.97
CA ARG A 671 10.12 28.18 6.44
C ARG A 671 9.44 28.95 5.33
N ARG A 672 10.20 29.33 4.30
CA ARG A 672 9.63 30.03 3.15
C ARG A 672 8.61 29.15 2.42
N ASP A 673 8.87 27.85 2.33
CA ASP A 673 7.96 26.91 1.68
C ASP A 673 6.72 26.63 2.54
N ILE A 674 6.86 26.58 3.86
CA ILE A 674 5.74 26.50 4.81
C ILE A 674 4.85 27.74 4.71
N ASP A 675 5.44 28.94 4.80
CA ASP A 675 4.71 30.20 4.69
C ASP A 675 4.00 30.30 3.33
N ARG A 676 4.66 29.86 2.26
CA ARG A 676 4.08 29.79 0.92
C ARG A 676 2.86 28.86 0.88
N GLY A 677 2.99 27.63 1.39
CA GLY A 677 1.89 26.67 1.44
C GLY A 677 0.71 27.19 2.25
N PHE A 678 0.99 27.80 3.40
CA PHE A 678 -0.01 28.43 4.26
C PHE A 678 -0.74 29.56 3.54
N SER A 679 -0.02 30.50 2.92
CA SER A 679 -0.63 31.60 2.16
C SER A 679 -1.46 31.13 0.96
N MET A 680 -1.01 30.09 0.25
CA MET A 680 -1.77 29.50 -0.85
C MET A 680 -3.12 28.96 -0.37
N ALA A 681 -3.13 28.11 0.65
CA ALA A 681 -4.36 27.55 1.20
C ALA A 681 -5.26 28.62 1.84
N LYS A 682 -4.68 29.57 2.58
CA LYS A 682 -5.42 30.65 3.25
C LYS A 682 -6.18 31.53 2.26
N THR A 683 -5.58 31.84 1.11
CA THR A 683 -6.24 32.61 0.04
C THR A 683 -7.52 31.90 -0.44
N GLU A 684 -7.47 30.59 -0.62
CA GLU A 684 -8.64 29.80 -1.06
C GLU A 684 -9.67 29.64 0.06
N ILE A 685 -9.23 29.47 1.30
CA ILE A 685 -10.12 29.44 2.48
C ILE A 685 -10.90 30.74 2.60
N HIS A 686 -10.27 31.90 2.38
CA HIS A 686 -10.95 33.19 2.47
C HIS A 686 -12.10 33.32 1.44
N LYS A 687 -11.93 32.73 0.24
CA LYS A 687 -13.00 32.71 -0.78
C LYS A 687 -14.25 31.97 -0.30
N CYS A 688 -14.11 30.92 0.52
CA CYS A 688 -15.25 30.21 1.11
C CYS A 688 -16.11 31.11 1.99
N PHE A 689 -15.55 32.20 2.53
CA PHE A 689 -16.26 33.17 3.36
C PHE A 689 -16.53 34.49 2.63
N GLY A 690 -16.34 34.57 1.30
CA GLY A 690 -16.56 35.82 0.57
C GLY A 690 -15.63 36.97 1.00
N LEU A 691 -14.48 36.63 1.59
CA LEU A 691 -13.44 37.58 1.99
C LEU A 691 -12.39 37.55 0.87
N ALA A 692 -12.37 38.56 0.02
CA ALA A 692 -11.42 38.69 -1.09
C ALA A 692 -10.55 39.93 -0.90
#